data_AF-A0A8W8JDK8-F1
#
_entry.id   AF-A0A8W8JDK8-F1
#
_cell.length_a   1.000
_cell.length_b   1.000
_cell.length_c   1.000
_cell.angle_alpha   90.00
_cell.angle_beta   90.00
_cell.angle_gamma   90.00
#
_symmetry.space_group_name_H-M   'P 1'
#
loop_
_entity.id
_entity.type
_entity.pdbx_description
1 polymer ?
#
loop_
_entity_poly.entity_id
_entity_poly.type
_entity_poly.pdbx_seq_one_letter_code
_entity_poly.pdbx_strand_id
1 'polypeptide(L)'
;MTAGFCLLPISLQIFIGVHERGFHGVVHLGFCFEAVFLLCLALFMSTLMNIRHVVEVIGFQYSIVVQLRSLCGGLAALLSYPMFLELGVTSHFLSWLPFAIGVYAVYGTLLSFKKLKVVSLVFFVLAVILSMVWAIKLPWKLSYTFMFGISLKMIFSLMIANSVLCLIVAHLSCHGSQAAFSFLVVMQTIVFIKCEVILFDSHLYSWPLSMVTGIAASYTLQRLQVARRLPVSLSCACMSAHVTKSVLVAMVIFTKEARELPYTSILTMFFLIFMMIKVLLLEVPIDIPKKQLTINVSLMCVSVLLNANPVLFILGSYLFKVQASAADAMGICFIICGMLIIATCILHLPNEVKMKQFGILGVVTGVIVILFQPDVSFTVNGIFQCSEVISIMCMIVIMYTDSVQSFPHIVIASVLVGITPGIRAALYLYPTDHVPITNLILFGSVSMCLVCALFSFSKSQHLGCKFEKNILAVCMLVVTLSVLSLIVDLVSKERKQPIMHLPSWKLFLAANLIICTCTKIVVSRTSEYIPLHEKDNREIPYLPLVGNITTITSFFFLCLLGPATGLLYDIWCCGSSVILMCLQKDMKTIYNLKDSNHTTPTKLTAVAVLVLSSVCRSDLWHSSSWTFVRSCLEIGLILGTTPIYYVLWGVLWKSTVLLPEPVVVFLLPLNVAMLLYGSSWTCWTLAFVGASSSIWLMSTQFKLIPYSEKK
;
A
#
# COMPACT_ATOMS: atom_id res chain seq x y z
N MET A 1 4.05 -20.59 22.10
CA MET A 1 2.62 -20.72 22.43
C MET A 1 2.11 -19.67 23.42
N THR A 2 2.97 -19.05 24.25
CA THR A 2 2.58 -18.04 25.26
C THR A 2 2.21 -16.66 24.69
N ALA A 3 2.77 -16.24 23.54
CA ALA A 3 2.45 -14.93 22.94
C ALA A 3 1.06 -14.84 22.28
N GLY A 4 0.42 -15.97 21.96
CA GLY A 4 -0.93 -16.01 21.39
C GLY A 4 -2.04 -15.91 22.43
N PHE A 5 -1.72 -16.16 23.70
CA PHE A 5 -2.66 -16.10 24.81
C PHE A 5 -3.11 -14.65 25.10
N CYS A 6 -2.23 -13.68 24.83
CA CYS A 6 -2.45 -12.26 25.11
C CYS A 6 -3.40 -11.56 24.13
N LEU A 7 -3.95 -12.26 23.14
CA LEU A 7 -4.93 -11.69 22.18
C LEU A 7 -6.36 -12.20 22.41
N LEU A 8 -6.55 -13.02 23.45
CA LEU A 8 -7.82 -13.62 23.82
C LEU A 8 -8.59 -12.75 24.85
N PRO A 9 -9.91 -12.87 24.96
CA PRO A 9 -10.73 -12.11 25.89
C PRO A 9 -10.61 -12.70 27.26
N ILE A 10 -10.86 -11.88 28.27
CA ILE A 10 -10.89 -12.30 29.67
C ILE A 10 -11.69 -13.58 29.88
N SER A 11 -12.86 -13.72 29.25
CA SER A 11 -13.70 -14.91 29.40
C SER A 11 -13.05 -16.19 28.83
N LEU A 12 -12.34 -16.12 27.70
CA LEU A 12 -11.66 -17.28 27.11
C LEU A 12 -10.32 -17.55 27.78
N GLN A 13 -9.60 -16.51 28.19
CA GLN A 13 -8.43 -16.64 29.03
C GLN A 13 -8.81 -17.36 30.32
N ILE A 14 -9.94 -16.99 30.96
CA ILE A 14 -10.45 -17.64 32.18
C ILE A 14 -10.76 -19.10 31.87
N PHE A 15 -11.46 -19.37 30.75
CA PHE A 15 -11.79 -20.74 30.34
C PHE A 15 -10.58 -21.61 30.00
N ILE A 16 -9.54 -21.07 29.37
CA ILE A 16 -8.31 -21.80 29.07
C ILE A 16 -7.43 -21.93 30.33
N GLY A 17 -7.45 -20.95 31.23
CA GLY A 17 -6.87 -21.04 32.57
C GLY A 17 -7.53 -22.12 33.44
N VAL A 18 -8.87 -22.25 33.37
CA VAL A 18 -9.60 -23.39 33.97
C VAL A 18 -9.17 -24.69 33.30
N HIS A 19 -8.99 -24.69 31.96
CA HIS A 19 -8.69 -25.89 31.18
C HIS A 19 -7.25 -26.41 31.37
N GLU A 20 -6.24 -25.54 31.39
CA GLU A 20 -4.82 -25.92 31.51
C GLU A 20 -4.34 -26.06 32.95
N ARG A 21 -4.92 -25.31 33.90
CA ARG A 21 -4.42 -25.23 35.29
C ARG A 21 -5.47 -25.56 36.36
N GLY A 22 -6.69 -25.93 35.97
CA GLY A 22 -7.81 -26.23 36.89
C GLY A 22 -8.39 -24.98 37.58
N PHE A 23 -9.37 -25.17 38.48
CA PHE A 23 -10.06 -24.08 39.19
C PHE A 23 -9.10 -23.21 40.05
N HIS A 24 -8.00 -23.79 40.54
CA HIS A 24 -6.94 -23.08 41.26
C HIS A 24 -6.08 -22.18 40.36
N GLY A 25 -5.95 -22.50 39.08
CA GLY A 25 -5.20 -21.71 38.10
C GLY A 25 -5.87 -20.40 37.68
N VAL A 26 -7.20 -20.32 37.80
CA VAL A 26 -7.98 -19.08 37.55
C VAL A 26 -7.94 -18.11 38.72
N VAL A 27 -7.73 -18.62 39.93
CA VAL A 27 -7.47 -17.80 41.13
C VAL A 27 -6.00 -17.36 41.19
N HIS A 28 -5.17 -17.77 40.23
CA HIS A 28 -3.77 -17.39 40.15
C HIS A 28 -3.63 -15.91 39.78
N LEU A 29 -2.97 -15.14 40.64
CA LEU A 29 -2.86 -13.69 40.55
C LEU A 29 -2.35 -13.19 39.17
N GLY A 30 -1.39 -13.90 38.58
CA GLY A 30 -0.80 -13.56 37.26
C GLY A 30 -1.83 -13.56 36.13
N PHE A 31 -2.66 -14.60 36.09
CA PHE A 31 -3.72 -14.76 35.10
C PHE A 31 -4.78 -13.63 35.20
N CYS A 32 -5.15 -13.23 36.41
CA CYS A 32 -6.03 -12.07 36.62
C CYS A 32 -5.40 -10.76 36.15
N PHE A 33 -4.09 -10.58 36.32
CA PHE A 33 -3.39 -9.40 35.81
C PHE A 33 -3.36 -9.38 34.27
N GLU A 34 -3.22 -10.53 33.60
CA GLU A 34 -3.27 -10.64 32.12
C GLU A 34 -4.61 -10.20 31.57
N ALA A 35 -5.68 -10.75 32.13
CA ALA A 35 -7.05 -10.42 31.79
C ALA A 35 -7.33 -8.91 31.94
N VAL A 36 -6.98 -8.33 33.09
CA VAL A 36 -7.25 -6.92 33.38
C VAL A 36 -6.40 -6.01 32.49
N PHE A 37 -5.12 -6.34 32.25
CA PHE A 37 -4.25 -5.56 31.37
C PHE A 37 -4.84 -5.44 29.96
N LEU A 38 -5.30 -6.55 29.39
CA LEU A 38 -5.79 -6.59 28.01
C LEU A 38 -7.13 -5.89 27.85
N LEU A 39 -8.03 -6.04 28.81
CA LEU A 39 -9.28 -5.28 28.84
C LEU A 39 -9.02 -3.78 28.96
N CYS A 40 -8.14 -3.39 29.89
CA CYS A 40 -7.78 -1.99 30.07
C CYS A 40 -7.11 -1.41 28.82
N LEU A 41 -6.23 -2.17 28.16
CA LEU A 41 -5.57 -1.74 26.92
C LEU A 41 -6.58 -1.61 25.76
N ALA A 42 -7.48 -2.58 25.59
CA ALA A 42 -8.51 -2.53 24.56
C ALA A 42 -9.51 -1.39 24.77
N LEU A 43 -9.97 -1.17 26.02
CA LEU A 43 -10.82 -0.05 26.40
C LEU A 43 -10.10 1.28 26.24
N PHE A 44 -8.82 1.36 26.57
CA PHE A 44 -8.02 2.56 26.33
C PHE A 44 -7.91 2.87 24.84
N MET A 45 -7.54 1.90 24.01
CA MET A 45 -7.41 2.08 22.55
C MET A 45 -8.74 2.44 21.90
N SER A 46 -9.86 1.85 22.34
CA SER A 46 -11.20 2.22 21.83
C SER A 46 -11.58 3.65 22.22
N THR A 47 -11.20 4.10 23.42
CA THR A 47 -11.44 5.49 23.83
C THR A 47 -10.56 6.50 23.09
N LEU A 48 -9.44 6.12 22.47
CA LEU A 48 -8.65 7.03 21.62
C LEU A 48 -9.36 7.37 20.31
N MET A 49 -10.35 6.57 19.91
CA MET A 49 -11.23 6.91 18.80
C MET A 49 -12.21 8.02 19.23
N ASN A 50 -12.63 8.87 18.30
CA ASN A 50 -13.60 9.94 18.58
C ASN A 50 -15.01 9.36 18.79
N ILE A 51 -15.24 8.76 19.97
CA ILE A 51 -16.48 8.05 20.35
C ILE A 51 -17.44 8.92 21.18
N ARG A 52 -17.20 10.25 21.27
CA ARG A 52 -18.02 11.16 22.08
C ARG A 52 -19.51 11.01 21.78
N HIS A 53 -19.81 11.03 20.49
CA HIS A 53 -21.16 10.92 19.96
C HIS A 53 -21.81 9.55 20.24
N VAL A 54 -21.01 8.49 20.39
CA VAL A 54 -21.48 7.13 20.67
C VAL A 54 -21.86 6.96 22.14
N VAL A 55 -21.09 7.56 23.04
CA VAL A 55 -21.27 7.39 24.48
C VAL A 55 -22.42 8.24 24.99
N GLU A 56 -22.55 9.47 24.49
CA GLU A 56 -23.68 10.36 24.80
C GLU A 56 -25.03 9.74 24.36
N VAL A 57 -25.04 8.83 23.38
CA VAL A 57 -26.22 8.08 22.92
C VAL A 57 -26.59 6.90 23.80
N ILE A 58 -25.59 6.21 24.36
CA ILE A 58 -25.82 5.08 25.27
C ILE A 58 -26.37 5.58 26.63
N GLY A 59 -26.48 6.90 26.81
CA GLY A 59 -26.97 7.53 28.04
C GLY A 59 -25.85 7.82 29.04
N PHE A 60 -24.60 7.57 28.66
CA PHE A 60 -23.44 7.91 29.48
C PHE A 60 -22.95 9.32 29.15
N GLN A 61 -22.61 10.09 30.16
CA GLN A 61 -21.94 11.37 29.94
C GLN A 61 -20.55 11.13 29.35
N TYR A 62 -20.11 11.97 28.41
CA TYR A 62 -18.75 11.86 27.84
C TYR A 62 -17.64 11.99 28.90
N SER A 63 -17.94 12.62 30.04
CA SER A 63 -17.09 12.63 31.24
C SER A 63 -16.70 11.20 31.67
N ILE A 64 -17.61 10.23 31.54
CA ILE A 64 -17.38 8.82 31.87
C ILE A 64 -16.38 8.19 30.92
N VAL A 65 -16.37 8.53 29.62
CA VAL A 65 -15.35 8.05 28.67
C VAL A 65 -13.99 8.65 28.93
N VAL A 66 -13.94 9.94 29.29
CA VAL A 66 -12.69 10.59 29.65
C VAL A 66 -12.12 9.94 30.93
N GLN A 67 -12.98 9.61 31.89
CA GLN A 67 -12.62 8.84 33.09
C GLN A 67 -12.22 7.40 32.77
N LEU A 68 -12.93 6.72 31.86
CA LEU A 68 -12.61 5.36 31.43
C LEU A 68 -11.28 5.32 30.67
N ARG A 69 -11.03 6.31 29.81
CA ARG A 69 -9.76 6.49 29.08
C ARG A 69 -8.61 6.66 30.06
N SER A 70 -8.74 7.53 31.06
CA SER A 70 -7.68 7.75 32.04
C SER A 70 -7.49 6.55 32.96
N LEU A 71 -8.58 5.93 33.43
CA LEU A 71 -8.55 4.76 34.31
C LEU A 71 -7.98 3.53 33.61
N CYS A 72 -8.51 3.16 32.44
CA CYS A 72 -8.06 2.01 31.67
C CYS A 72 -6.66 2.23 31.08
N GLY A 73 -6.34 3.45 30.60
CA GLY A 73 -4.99 3.79 30.19
C GLY A 73 -3.98 3.69 31.34
N GLY A 74 -4.36 4.18 32.52
CA GLY A 74 -3.54 4.10 33.74
C GLY A 74 -3.35 2.67 34.23
N LEU A 75 -4.41 1.86 34.25
CA LEU A 75 -4.35 0.44 34.62
C LEU A 75 -3.55 -0.39 33.62
N ALA A 76 -3.72 -0.17 32.32
CA ALA A 76 -2.93 -0.84 31.28
C ALA A 76 -1.44 -0.46 31.41
N ALA A 77 -1.14 0.82 31.65
CA ALA A 77 0.23 1.25 31.93
C ALA A 77 0.78 0.54 33.17
N LEU A 78 0.05 0.52 34.29
CA LEU A 78 0.45 -0.15 35.55
C LEU A 78 0.74 -1.63 35.36
N LEU A 79 -0.14 -2.33 34.65
CA LEU A 79 -0.06 -3.77 34.45
C LEU A 79 0.92 -4.16 33.34
N SER A 80 1.44 -3.23 32.53
CA SER A 80 2.43 -3.55 31.50
C SER A 80 3.70 -4.22 32.07
N TYR A 81 4.15 -3.81 33.27
CA TYR A 81 5.32 -4.40 33.92
C TYR A 81 5.18 -5.90 34.23
N PRO A 82 4.17 -6.34 35.03
CA PRO A 82 4.00 -7.76 35.33
C PRO A 82 3.76 -8.59 34.07
N MET A 83 3.09 -8.03 33.05
CA MET A 83 2.81 -8.72 31.79
C MET A 83 4.04 -9.04 30.97
N PHE A 84 4.91 -8.05 30.77
CA PHE A 84 6.14 -8.28 30.03
C PHE A 84 7.07 -9.23 30.78
N LEU A 85 7.03 -9.24 32.11
CA LEU A 85 7.80 -10.18 32.93
C LEU A 85 7.29 -11.62 32.78
N GLU A 86 5.98 -11.85 32.73
CA GLU A 86 5.37 -13.16 32.46
C GLU A 86 5.65 -13.67 31.04
N LEU A 87 5.76 -12.76 30.06
CA LEU A 87 6.17 -13.05 28.69
C LEU A 87 7.68 -13.37 28.54
N GLY A 88 8.43 -13.40 29.65
CA GLY A 88 9.87 -13.66 29.64
C GLY A 88 10.72 -12.48 29.14
N VAL A 89 10.12 -11.29 28.99
CA VAL A 89 10.86 -10.07 28.65
C VAL A 89 11.46 -9.53 29.95
N THR A 90 12.73 -9.85 30.20
CA THR A 90 13.43 -9.34 31.40
C THR A 90 14.25 -8.11 31.05
N SER A 91 13.95 -6.97 31.67
CA SER A 91 14.75 -5.76 31.58
C SER A 91 14.76 -5.01 32.91
N HIS A 92 15.92 -4.46 33.28
CA HIS A 92 16.04 -3.56 34.45
C HIS A 92 15.14 -2.32 34.36
N PHE A 93 14.72 -1.94 33.15
CA PHE A 93 13.84 -0.80 32.91
C PHE A 93 12.36 -1.15 32.89
N LEU A 94 12.02 -2.44 32.88
CA LEU A 94 10.66 -2.87 32.72
C LEU A 94 9.75 -2.41 33.87
N SER A 95 10.27 -2.41 35.10
CA SER A 95 9.53 -1.91 36.28
C SER A 95 9.26 -0.41 36.25
N TRP A 96 10.00 0.34 35.43
CA TRP A 96 9.86 1.79 35.27
C TRP A 96 8.94 2.15 34.09
N LEU A 97 8.58 1.19 33.24
CA LEU A 97 7.75 1.38 32.06
C LEU A 97 6.38 2.01 32.39
N PRO A 98 5.61 1.53 33.39
CA PRO A 98 4.34 2.13 33.76
C PRO A 98 4.44 3.60 34.14
N PHE A 99 5.46 3.92 34.95
CA PHE A 99 5.70 5.27 35.45
C PHE A 99 5.99 6.23 34.30
N ALA A 100 6.81 5.80 33.34
CA ALA A 100 7.12 6.63 32.18
C ALA A 100 5.94 6.81 31.23
N ILE A 101 5.15 5.77 30.96
CA ILE A 101 3.92 5.91 30.18
C ILE A 101 3.01 6.97 30.84
N GLY A 102 2.86 6.92 32.16
CA GLY A 102 2.11 7.92 32.93
C GLY A 102 2.65 9.33 32.77
N VAL A 103 3.95 9.54 32.99
CA VAL A 103 4.60 10.86 32.86
C VAL A 103 4.48 11.42 31.43
N TYR A 104 4.73 10.60 30.40
CA TYR A 104 4.63 11.03 29.01
C TYR A 104 3.18 11.29 28.56
N ALA A 105 2.21 10.51 29.05
CA ALA A 105 0.80 10.73 28.76
C ALA A 105 0.31 12.05 29.38
N VAL A 106 0.63 12.30 30.67
CA VAL A 106 0.31 13.57 31.33
C VAL A 106 0.97 14.73 30.58
N TYR A 107 2.24 14.59 30.21
CA TYR A 107 2.95 15.61 29.42
C TYR A 107 2.28 15.88 28.06
N GLY A 108 1.90 14.84 27.31
CA GLY A 108 1.17 14.97 26.04
C GLY A 108 -0.18 15.68 26.19
N THR A 109 -0.93 15.37 27.26
CA THR A 109 -2.21 16.07 27.53
C THR A 109 -1.99 17.54 27.87
N LEU A 110 -0.97 17.88 28.68
CA LEU A 110 -0.63 19.25 29.02
C LEU A 110 -0.23 20.08 27.80
N LEU A 111 0.48 19.48 26.83
CA LEU A 111 0.84 20.13 25.56
C LEU A 111 -0.39 20.54 24.72
N SER A 112 -1.54 19.88 24.91
CA SER A 112 -2.79 20.26 24.23
C SER A 112 -3.43 21.53 24.82
N PHE A 113 -3.15 21.85 26.08
CA PHE A 113 -3.69 23.02 26.79
C PHE A 113 -2.77 24.23 26.67
N LYS A 114 -2.96 25.03 25.61
CA LYS A 114 -2.15 26.23 25.31
C LYS A 114 -2.04 27.26 26.46
N LYS A 115 -2.97 27.27 27.42
CA LYS A 115 -2.99 28.18 28.58
C LYS A 115 -2.04 27.77 29.71
N LEU A 116 -1.61 26.51 29.77
CA LEU A 116 -0.81 25.95 30.86
C LEU A 116 0.68 25.82 30.51
N LYS A 117 1.26 26.85 29.88
CA LYS A 117 2.67 26.83 29.40
C LYS A 117 3.69 26.55 30.50
N VAL A 118 3.48 27.12 31.70
CA VAL A 118 4.40 26.94 32.83
C VAL A 118 4.34 25.50 33.35
N VAL A 119 3.13 24.92 33.43
CA VAL A 119 2.93 23.55 33.88
C VAL A 119 3.46 22.55 32.84
N SER A 120 3.26 22.80 31.54
CA SER A 120 3.83 21.96 30.49
C SER A 120 5.36 22.01 30.47
N LEU A 121 5.97 23.16 30.78
CA LEU A 121 7.43 23.28 30.94
C LEU A 121 7.96 22.48 32.13
N VAL A 122 7.28 22.52 33.28
CA VAL A 122 7.68 21.72 34.47
C VAL A 122 7.62 20.23 34.16
N PHE A 123 6.56 19.76 33.50
CA PHE A 123 6.44 18.36 33.10
C PHE A 123 7.43 17.96 32.00
N PHE A 124 7.78 18.88 31.10
CA PHE A 124 8.87 18.67 30.14
C PHE A 124 10.20 18.43 30.86
N VAL A 125 10.57 19.29 31.81
CA VAL A 125 11.79 19.15 32.61
C VAL A 125 11.77 17.83 33.39
N LEU A 126 10.64 17.47 34.00
CA LEU A 126 10.47 16.20 34.70
C LEU A 126 10.67 14.99 33.77
N ALA A 127 10.12 15.04 32.55
CA ALA A 127 10.27 13.99 31.55
C ALA A 127 11.73 13.86 31.06
N VAL A 128 12.45 14.98 30.92
CA VAL A 128 13.89 14.98 30.60
C VAL A 128 14.70 14.38 31.74
N ILE A 129 14.44 14.77 33.00
CA ILE A 129 15.10 14.20 34.18
C ILE A 129 14.85 12.69 34.24
N LEU A 130 13.61 12.24 33.99
CA LEU A 130 13.29 10.81 33.96
C LEU A 130 14.09 10.06 32.87
N SER A 131 14.20 10.66 31.68
CA SER A 131 15.01 10.12 30.57
C SER A 131 16.49 10.02 30.95
N MET A 132 17.01 10.98 31.72
CA MET A 132 18.39 10.96 32.23
C MET A 132 18.58 9.96 33.38
N VAL A 133 17.60 9.79 34.27
CA VAL A 133 17.64 8.74 35.30
C VAL A 133 17.71 7.36 34.64
N TRP A 134 16.99 7.17 33.54
CA TRP A 134 17.10 5.95 32.75
C TRP A 134 18.45 5.80 32.07
N ALA A 135 19.00 6.88 31.53
CA ALA A 135 20.35 6.89 30.99
C ALA A 135 21.37 6.36 32.01
N ILE A 136 21.32 6.80 33.26
CA ILE A 136 22.25 6.38 34.32
C ILE A 136 22.16 4.88 34.61
N LYS A 137 20.95 4.30 34.56
CA LYS A 137 20.73 2.87 34.85
C LYS A 137 21.07 1.94 33.70
N LEU A 138 21.47 2.45 32.53
CA LEU A 138 21.89 1.59 31.43
C LEU A 138 23.15 0.81 31.84
N PRO A 139 23.34 -0.42 31.36
CA PRO A 139 24.49 -1.24 31.73
C PRO A 139 25.76 -0.75 31.01
N TRP A 140 26.26 0.45 31.39
CA TRP A 140 27.44 1.11 30.81
C TRP A 140 28.74 0.31 30.93
N LYS A 141 28.76 -0.69 31.83
CA LYS A 141 29.89 -1.60 32.01
C LYS A 141 29.95 -2.70 30.95
N LEU A 142 28.85 -2.97 30.23
CA LEU A 142 28.86 -3.94 29.14
C LEU A 142 29.71 -3.40 27.98
N SER A 143 30.75 -4.15 27.64
CA SER A 143 31.55 -3.95 26.43
C SER A 143 31.04 -4.89 25.35
N TYR A 144 30.24 -4.34 24.44
CA TYR A 144 29.89 -5.00 23.19
C TYR A 144 30.16 -4.04 22.05
N THR A 145 30.80 -4.54 21.00
CA THR A 145 31.09 -3.78 19.79
C THR A 145 30.25 -4.36 18.66
N PHE A 146 29.36 -3.53 18.13
CA PHE A 146 28.59 -3.85 16.94
C PHE A 146 29.51 -3.82 15.70
N MET A 147 29.01 -4.33 14.57
CA MET A 147 29.71 -4.17 13.29
C MET A 147 30.06 -2.69 13.06
N PHE A 148 31.20 -2.45 12.41
CA PHE A 148 31.85 -1.12 12.25
C PHE A 148 32.47 -0.51 13.52
N GLY A 149 32.68 -1.29 14.59
CA GLY A 149 33.40 -0.83 15.79
C GLY A 149 32.58 0.12 16.68
N ILE A 150 31.27 0.22 16.44
CA ILE A 150 30.36 1.04 17.24
C ILE A 150 30.17 0.37 18.59
N SER A 151 30.59 1.03 19.67
CA SER A 151 30.40 0.51 21.02
C SER A 151 28.93 0.58 21.45
N LEU A 152 28.49 -0.38 22.27
CA LEU A 152 27.19 -0.37 22.92
C LEU A 152 26.92 0.92 23.71
N LYS A 153 27.97 1.50 24.30
CA LYS A 153 27.89 2.80 24.99
C LYS A 153 27.49 3.93 24.04
N MET A 154 28.00 3.90 22.80
CA MET A 154 27.62 4.88 21.78
C MET A 154 26.16 4.73 21.37
N ILE A 155 25.65 3.50 21.20
CA ILE A 155 24.23 3.27 20.93
C ILE A 155 23.35 3.76 22.08
N PHE A 156 23.70 3.43 23.32
CA PHE A 156 23.00 3.92 24.50
C PHE A 156 22.95 5.45 24.51
N SER A 157 24.07 6.13 24.25
CA SER A 157 24.10 7.59 24.15
C SER A 157 23.18 8.14 23.04
N LEU A 158 23.14 7.49 21.88
CA LEU A 158 22.28 7.87 20.76
C LEU A 158 20.80 7.66 21.07
N MET A 159 20.44 6.56 21.73
CA MET A 159 19.06 6.28 22.16
C MET A 159 18.58 7.31 23.20
N ILE A 160 19.43 7.67 24.17
CA ILE A 160 19.15 8.73 25.14
C ILE A 160 18.95 10.06 24.40
N ALA A 161 19.88 10.43 23.52
CA ALA A 161 19.79 11.65 22.72
C ALA A 161 18.49 11.68 21.90
N ASN A 162 18.11 10.57 21.27
CA ASN A 162 16.86 10.44 20.52
C ASN A 162 15.64 10.66 21.41
N SER A 163 15.60 10.03 22.59
CA SER A 163 14.48 10.17 23.53
C SER A 163 14.28 11.63 23.99
N VAL A 164 15.38 12.32 24.30
CA VAL A 164 15.37 13.73 24.71
C VAL A 164 14.98 14.63 23.52
N LEU A 165 15.54 14.37 22.33
CA LEU A 165 15.18 15.10 21.11
C LEU A 165 13.69 14.98 20.79
N CYS A 166 13.09 13.78 20.88
CA CYS A 166 11.66 13.59 20.70
C CYS A 166 10.83 14.46 21.66
N LEU A 167 11.24 14.58 22.92
CA LEU A 167 10.54 15.42 23.90
C LEU A 167 10.66 16.91 23.59
N ILE A 168 11.83 17.36 23.16
CA ILE A 168 12.08 18.75 22.77
C ILE A 168 11.25 19.08 21.51
N VAL A 169 11.26 18.20 20.50
CA VAL A 169 10.46 18.33 19.28
C VAL A 169 8.97 18.41 19.62
N ALA A 170 8.46 17.54 20.49
CA ALA A 170 7.08 17.58 20.95
C ALA A 170 6.74 18.91 21.65
N HIS A 171 7.61 19.40 22.55
CA HIS A 171 7.43 20.68 23.24
C HIS A 171 7.35 21.86 22.27
N LEU A 172 8.32 21.93 21.36
CA LEU A 172 8.45 23.04 20.42
C LEU A 172 7.37 23.02 19.34
N SER A 173 6.79 21.86 19.03
CA SER A 173 5.63 21.78 18.13
C SER A 173 4.43 22.62 18.63
N CYS A 174 4.27 22.73 19.95
CA CYS A 174 3.17 23.43 20.60
C CYS A 174 3.52 24.85 21.05
N HIS A 175 4.73 25.07 21.57
CA HIS A 175 5.13 26.32 22.22
C HIS A 175 6.34 27.01 21.60
N GLY A 176 7.03 26.36 20.65
CA GLY A 176 8.28 26.83 20.07
C GLY A 176 8.12 27.66 18.80
N SER A 177 9.25 28.22 18.36
CA SER A 177 9.35 28.83 17.03
C SER A 177 9.43 27.74 15.96
N GLN A 178 8.85 28.02 14.79
CA GLN A 178 8.86 27.08 13.66
C GLN A 178 10.29 26.73 13.19
N ALA A 179 11.23 27.69 13.29
CA ALA A 179 12.62 27.48 12.93
C ALA A 179 13.33 26.48 13.88
N ALA A 180 13.16 26.64 15.19
CA ALA A 180 13.75 25.73 16.18
C ALA A 180 13.15 24.32 16.06
N PHE A 181 11.82 24.23 15.89
CA PHE A 181 11.13 22.96 15.64
C PHE A 181 11.68 22.25 14.38
N SER A 182 11.82 23.00 13.28
CA SER A 182 12.33 22.46 12.01
C SER A 182 13.75 21.90 12.14
N PHE A 183 14.66 22.64 12.77
CA PHE A 183 16.04 22.17 13.00
C PHE A 183 16.08 20.88 13.81
N LEU A 184 15.26 20.78 14.85
CA LEU A 184 15.24 19.62 15.74
C LEU A 184 14.59 18.40 15.11
N VAL A 185 13.61 18.57 14.22
CA VAL A 185 13.06 17.46 13.42
C VAL A 185 14.13 16.85 12.51
N VAL A 186 15.01 17.65 11.90
CA VAL A 186 16.14 17.13 11.11
C VAL A 186 17.10 16.34 11.99
N MET A 187 17.49 16.90 13.14
CA MET A 187 18.38 16.21 14.08
C MET A 187 17.77 14.90 14.58
N GLN A 188 16.48 14.90 14.93
CA GLN A 188 15.76 13.71 15.35
C GLN A 188 15.72 12.66 14.22
N THR A 189 15.45 13.06 12.98
CA THR A 189 15.45 12.16 11.82
C THR A 189 16.80 11.46 11.65
N ILE A 190 17.92 12.21 11.75
CA ILE A 190 19.28 11.66 11.63
C ILE A 190 19.56 10.64 12.74
N VAL A 191 19.29 11.00 14.00
CA VAL A 191 19.54 10.12 15.15
C VAL A 191 18.67 8.87 15.08
N PHE A 192 17.40 9.03 14.69
CA PHE A 192 16.44 7.92 14.57
C PHE A 192 16.88 6.91 13.49
N ILE A 193 17.21 7.38 12.29
CA ILE A 193 17.68 6.51 11.20
C ILE A 193 18.97 5.79 11.61
N LYS A 194 19.91 6.50 12.24
CA LYS A 194 21.16 5.86 12.72
C LYS A 194 20.88 4.76 13.74
N CYS A 195 19.98 4.98 14.70
CA CYS A 195 19.62 3.96 15.68
C CYS A 195 19.00 2.73 15.00
N GLU A 196 18.03 2.92 14.10
CA GLU A 196 17.37 1.80 13.42
C GLU A 196 18.31 1.00 12.52
N VAL A 197 19.19 1.66 11.77
CA VAL A 197 20.16 0.98 10.89
C VAL A 197 21.12 0.12 11.70
N ILE A 198 21.64 0.63 12.82
CA ILE A 198 22.57 -0.14 13.67
C ILE A 198 21.83 -1.33 14.30
N LEU A 199 20.61 -1.13 14.80
CA LEU A 199 19.81 -2.22 15.38
C LEU A 199 19.41 -3.27 14.33
N PHE A 200 19.12 -2.84 13.10
CA PHE A 200 18.80 -3.72 11.97
C PHE A 200 19.98 -4.61 11.59
N ASP A 201 21.17 -4.02 11.44
CA ASP A 201 22.40 -4.74 11.13
C ASP A 201 22.77 -5.75 12.24
N SER A 202 22.43 -5.42 13.48
CA SER A 202 22.63 -6.28 14.65
C SER A 202 21.59 -7.39 14.79
N HIS A 203 20.66 -7.53 13.85
CA HIS A 203 19.53 -8.46 13.91
C HIS A 203 18.58 -8.23 15.11
N LEU A 204 18.66 -7.08 15.76
CA LEU A 204 17.79 -6.68 16.88
C LEU A 204 16.56 -5.90 16.41
N TYR A 205 16.52 -5.51 15.13
CA TYR A 205 15.40 -4.81 14.50
C TYR A 205 14.96 -5.56 13.25
N SER A 206 13.67 -5.89 13.16
CA SER A 206 13.16 -6.66 12.02
C SER A 206 12.93 -5.76 10.80
N TRP A 207 13.13 -6.31 9.60
CA TRP A 207 12.91 -5.56 8.36
C TRP A 207 11.47 -5.06 8.18
N PRO A 208 10.39 -5.81 8.56
CA PRO A 208 9.03 -5.29 8.42
C PRO A 208 8.82 -4.09 9.32
N LEU A 209 9.39 -4.12 10.53
CA LEU A 209 9.31 -3.01 11.48
C LEU A 209 9.99 -1.76 10.90
N SER A 210 11.16 -1.90 10.29
CA SER A 210 11.85 -0.78 9.62
C SER A 210 11.06 -0.16 8.45
N MET A 211 10.31 -0.98 7.71
CA MET A 211 9.42 -0.50 6.64
C MET A 211 8.22 0.25 7.22
N VAL A 212 7.57 -0.33 8.24
CA VAL A 212 6.41 0.28 8.90
C VAL A 212 6.80 1.60 9.55
N THR A 213 7.95 1.69 10.22
CA THR A 213 8.42 2.96 10.79
C THR A 213 8.81 3.97 9.73
N GLY A 214 9.37 3.55 8.59
CA GLY A 214 9.61 4.41 7.44
C GLY A 214 8.33 5.06 6.94
N ILE A 215 7.29 4.26 6.70
CA ILE A 215 5.97 4.74 6.22
C ILE A 215 5.30 5.63 7.26
N ALA A 216 5.30 5.22 8.54
CA ALA A 216 4.71 6.01 9.63
C ALA A 216 5.41 7.36 9.78
N ALA A 217 6.74 7.39 9.74
CA ALA A 217 7.52 8.63 9.78
C ALA A 217 7.19 9.52 8.58
N SER A 218 7.17 9.00 7.37
CA SER A 218 6.79 9.76 6.17
C SER A 218 5.37 10.33 6.25
N TYR A 219 4.41 9.56 6.75
CA TYR A 219 3.03 10.01 6.97
C TYR A 219 2.95 11.13 8.01
N THR A 220 3.64 10.98 9.15
CA THR A 220 3.64 12.01 10.20
C THR A 220 4.27 13.32 9.71
N LEU A 221 5.38 13.26 8.96
CA LEU A 221 6.02 14.41 8.34
C LEU A 221 5.09 15.11 7.34
N GLN A 222 4.40 14.34 6.49
CA GLN A 222 3.41 14.88 5.56
C GLN A 222 2.25 15.56 6.32
N ARG A 223 1.76 14.97 7.41
CA ARG A 223 0.73 15.60 8.25
C ARG A 223 1.21 16.90 8.89
N LEU A 224 2.45 16.95 9.38
CA LEU A 224 3.06 18.16 9.94
C LEU A 224 3.23 19.25 8.88
N GLN A 225 3.57 18.88 7.65
CA GLN A 225 3.63 19.78 6.51
C GLN A 225 2.24 20.32 6.13
N VAL A 226 1.22 19.46 6.01
CA VAL A 226 -0.18 19.87 5.73
C VAL A 226 -0.71 20.80 6.83
N ALA A 227 -0.35 20.54 8.09
CA ALA A 227 -0.66 21.41 9.22
C ALA A 227 0.18 22.71 9.26
N ARG A 228 1.03 22.96 8.26
CA ARG A 228 1.93 24.13 8.12
C ARG A 228 2.92 24.31 9.28
N ARG A 229 3.21 23.23 10.03
CA ARG A 229 4.19 23.23 11.14
C ARG A 229 5.62 23.03 10.64
N LEU A 230 5.79 22.36 9.51
CA LEU A 230 7.08 22.08 8.91
C LEU A 230 7.14 22.69 7.48
N PRO A 231 8.23 23.37 7.10
CA PRO A 231 8.44 23.81 5.73
C PRO A 231 8.47 22.63 4.75
N VAL A 232 8.00 22.85 3.51
CA VAL A 232 7.89 21.80 2.47
C VAL A 232 9.25 21.19 2.14
N SER A 233 10.30 22.01 1.98
CA SER A 233 11.66 21.56 1.67
C SER A 233 12.24 20.64 2.74
N LEU A 234 11.98 20.96 4.00
CA LEU A 234 12.49 20.22 5.14
C LEU A 234 11.70 18.92 5.37
N SER A 235 10.37 18.95 5.15
CA SER A 235 9.53 17.75 5.09
C SER A 235 10.02 16.79 4.02
N CYS A 236 10.30 17.32 2.81
CA CYS A 236 10.81 16.54 1.69
C CYS A 236 12.13 15.86 2.04
N ALA A 237 13.08 16.58 2.65
CA ALA A 237 14.38 16.05 3.05
C ALA A 237 14.27 14.96 4.13
N CYS A 238 13.40 15.14 5.12
CA CYS A 238 13.22 14.13 6.18
C CYS A 238 12.48 12.89 5.64
N MET A 239 11.47 13.09 4.80
CA MET A 239 10.76 11.99 4.12
C MET A 239 11.70 11.22 3.21
N SER A 240 12.54 11.89 2.43
CA SER A 240 13.51 11.23 1.56
C SER A 240 14.52 10.42 2.37
N ALA A 241 15.00 10.93 3.50
CA ALA A 241 15.91 10.18 4.37
C ALA A 241 15.29 8.85 4.88
N HIS A 242 14.04 8.88 5.35
CA HIS A 242 13.34 7.66 5.81
C HIS A 242 13.04 6.68 4.67
N VAL A 243 12.70 7.18 3.48
CA VAL A 243 12.46 6.35 2.30
C VAL A 243 13.78 5.75 1.79
N THR A 244 14.87 6.51 1.74
CA THR A 244 16.21 6.00 1.38
C THR A 244 16.64 4.88 2.33
N LYS A 245 16.47 5.05 3.65
CA LYS A 245 16.70 3.98 4.63
C LYS A 245 15.89 2.72 4.29
N SER A 246 14.60 2.88 4.00
CA SER A 246 13.70 1.77 3.68
C SER A 246 14.13 1.04 2.39
N VAL A 247 14.46 1.79 1.33
CA VAL A 247 14.98 1.22 0.07
C VAL A 247 16.28 0.46 0.29
N LEU A 248 17.22 1.00 1.07
CA LEU A 248 18.47 0.32 1.39
C LEU A 248 18.22 -1.00 2.15
N VAL A 249 17.31 -1.01 3.13
CA VAL A 249 16.92 -2.23 3.85
C VAL A 249 16.31 -3.26 2.89
N ALA A 250 15.43 -2.84 1.98
CA ALA A 250 14.88 -3.74 0.95
C ALA A 250 15.99 -4.32 0.07
N MET A 251 16.95 -3.51 -0.39
CA MET A 251 18.07 -3.98 -1.20
C MET A 251 18.92 -5.02 -0.45
N VAL A 252 19.24 -4.79 0.83
CA VAL A 252 20.00 -5.77 1.64
C VAL A 252 19.30 -7.13 1.66
N ILE A 253 17.97 -7.16 1.74
CA ILE A 253 17.18 -8.40 1.85
C ILE A 253 17.04 -9.10 0.51
N PHE A 254 16.71 -8.34 -0.55
CA PHE A 254 16.35 -8.92 -1.84
C PHE A 254 17.54 -9.15 -2.77
N THR A 255 18.59 -8.33 -2.68
CA THR A 255 19.77 -8.48 -3.55
C THR A 255 21.01 -8.95 -2.81
N LYS A 256 21.05 -8.91 -1.47
CA LYS A 256 22.24 -9.17 -0.63
C LYS A 256 23.45 -8.25 -0.88
N GLU A 257 23.42 -7.41 -1.92
CA GLU A 257 24.52 -6.54 -2.37
C GLU A 257 24.67 -5.25 -1.55
N ALA A 258 23.64 -4.80 -0.84
CA ALA A 258 23.65 -3.48 -0.20
C ALA A 258 24.56 -3.35 1.04
N ARG A 259 25.21 -4.42 1.50
CA ARG A 259 26.19 -4.37 2.61
C ARG A 259 27.50 -3.66 2.25
N GLU A 260 27.79 -3.43 0.96
CA GLU A 260 29.06 -2.88 0.48
C GLU A 260 28.94 -1.51 -0.22
N LEU A 261 27.77 -0.86 -0.18
CA LEU A 261 27.58 0.40 -0.91
C LEU A 261 28.39 1.57 -0.28
N PRO A 262 29.19 2.31 -1.07
CA PRO A 262 29.92 3.47 -0.56
C PRO A 262 28.96 4.60 -0.17
N TYR A 263 29.39 5.46 0.76
CA TYR A 263 28.59 6.60 1.23
C TYR A 263 28.15 7.55 0.10
N THR A 264 28.95 7.65 -0.96
CA THR A 264 28.62 8.42 -2.16
C THR A 264 27.37 7.87 -2.84
N SER A 265 27.23 6.54 -2.97
CA SER A 265 26.05 5.89 -3.54
C SER A 265 24.80 6.07 -2.67
N ILE A 266 24.95 6.07 -1.34
CA ILE A 266 23.83 6.35 -0.43
C ILE A 266 23.36 7.81 -0.59
N LEU A 267 24.30 8.74 -0.75
CA LEU A 267 23.99 10.15 -0.95
C LEU A 267 23.32 10.41 -2.30
N THR A 268 23.77 9.76 -3.38
CA THR A 268 23.12 9.89 -4.69
C THR A 268 21.71 9.29 -4.68
N MET A 269 21.50 8.15 -4.01
CA MET A 269 20.17 7.58 -3.77
C MET A 269 19.24 8.54 -3.03
N PHE A 270 19.75 9.21 -2.00
CA PHE A 270 19.00 10.23 -1.27
C PHE A 270 18.56 11.37 -2.19
N PHE A 271 19.45 11.88 -3.05
CA PHE A 271 19.10 12.96 -3.98
C PHE A 271 18.05 12.54 -5.02
N LEU A 272 18.13 11.32 -5.54
CA LEU A 272 17.12 10.78 -6.45
C LEU A 272 15.74 10.72 -5.77
N ILE A 273 15.67 10.13 -4.58
CA ILE A 273 14.42 10.01 -3.81
C ILE A 273 13.89 11.39 -3.42
N PHE A 274 14.77 12.31 -3.03
CA PHE A 274 14.41 13.69 -2.74
C PHE A 274 13.75 14.38 -3.94
N MET A 275 14.34 14.29 -5.13
CA MET A 275 13.78 14.88 -6.34
C MET A 275 12.45 14.23 -6.73
N MET A 276 12.33 12.91 -6.60
CA MET A 276 11.07 12.20 -6.84
C MET A 276 9.95 12.68 -5.91
N ILE A 277 10.19 12.73 -4.60
CA ILE A 277 9.18 13.18 -3.62
C ILE A 277 8.83 14.65 -3.86
N LYS A 278 9.82 15.50 -4.11
CA LYS A 278 9.60 16.93 -4.36
C LYS A 278 8.66 17.14 -5.55
N VAL A 279 9.01 16.56 -6.70
CA VAL A 279 8.37 16.86 -7.99
C VAL A 279 7.05 16.10 -8.19
N LEU A 280 6.97 14.84 -7.73
CA LEU A 280 5.82 13.96 -7.98
C LEU A 280 4.81 13.92 -6.84
N LEU A 281 5.21 14.23 -5.59
CA LEU A 281 4.32 14.13 -4.43
C LEU A 281 3.95 15.51 -3.86
N LEU A 282 4.92 16.39 -3.66
CA LEU A 282 4.72 17.64 -2.90
C LEU A 282 4.35 18.84 -3.77
N GLU A 283 4.72 18.84 -5.05
CA GLU A 283 4.54 19.98 -5.97
C GLU A 283 3.27 19.89 -6.86
N VAL A 284 2.42 18.86 -6.69
CA VAL A 284 1.38 18.44 -7.66
C VAL A 284 0.32 19.50 -8.07
N PRO A 285 0.03 20.58 -7.31
CA PRO A 285 -0.84 21.63 -7.84
C PRO A 285 -0.41 23.07 -7.53
N ILE A 286 0.89 23.35 -7.35
CA ILE A 286 1.36 24.75 -7.21
C ILE A 286 1.69 25.26 -8.62
N ASP A 287 1.22 26.46 -8.99
CA ASP A 287 1.59 27.14 -10.25
C ASP A 287 3.10 27.41 -10.28
N ILE A 288 3.89 26.37 -10.58
CA ILE A 288 5.34 26.44 -10.60
C ILE A 288 5.77 27.17 -11.86
N PRO A 289 6.59 28.22 -11.75
CA PRO A 289 7.06 28.93 -12.93
C PRO A 289 7.87 27.98 -13.81
N LYS A 290 7.67 28.06 -15.14
CA LYS A 290 8.34 27.21 -16.14
C LYS A 290 9.86 27.07 -15.91
N LYS A 291 10.54 28.15 -15.53
CA LYS A 291 11.97 28.17 -15.21
C LYS A 291 12.33 27.22 -14.06
N GLN A 292 11.53 27.21 -13.00
CA GLN A 292 11.75 26.35 -11.83
C GLN A 292 11.41 24.89 -12.14
N LEU A 293 10.39 24.64 -12.96
CA LEU A 293 10.08 23.29 -13.43
C LEU A 293 11.23 22.73 -14.28
N THR A 294 11.80 23.51 -15.21
CA THR A 294 12.95 23.09 -16.00
C THR A 294 14.17 22.76 -15.14
N ILE A 295 14.43 23.56 -14.09
CA ILE A 295 15.50 23.29 -13.11
C ILE A 295 15.21 22.00 -12.32
N ASN A 296 13.97 21.80 -11.89
CA ASN A 296 13.59 20.58 -11.17
C ASN A 296 13.73 19.34 -12.04
N VAL A 297 13.32 19.42 -13.32
CA VAL A 297 13.45 18.32 -14.29
C VAL A 297 14.91 18.03 -14.60
N SER A 298 15.75 19.05 -14.80
CA SER A 298 17.17 18.84 -15.06
C SER A 298 17.89 18.22 -13.86
N LEU A 299 17.61 18.69 -12.65
CA LEU A 299 18.16 18.11 -11.42
C LEU A 299 17.68 16.66 -11.20
N MET A 300 16.44 16.36 -11.58
CA MET A 300 15.91 14.99 -11.54
C MET A 300 16.66 14.08 -12.52
N CYS A 301 16.87 14.50 -13.76
CA CYS A 301 17.67 13.73 -14.74
C CYS A 301 19.12 13.55 -14.29
N VAL A 302 19.76 14.59 -13.73
CA VAL A 302 21.11 14.49 -13.17
C VAL A 302 21.14 13.50 -12.00
N SER A 303 20.11 13.50 -11.15
CA SER A 303 20.04 12.55 -10.02
C SER A 303 19.93 11.09 -10.49
N VAL A 304 19.24 10.82 -11.61
CA VAL A 304 19.21 9.46 -12.22
C VAL A 304 20.60 9.06 -12.70
N LEU A 305 21.30 9.96 -13.41
CA LEU A 305 22.65 9.71 -13.92
C LEU A 305 23.65 9.42 -12.78
N LEU A 306 23.58 10.19 -11.69
CA LEU A 306 24.43 9.98 -10.50
C LEU A 306 24.15 8.65 -9.77
N ASN A 307 23.04 7.99 -10.09
CA ASN A 307 22.68 6.67 -9.57
C ASN A 307 23.00 5.52 -10.54
N ALA A 308 23.97 5.71 -11.44
CA ALA A 308 24.43 4.67 -12.35
C ALA A 308 24.77 3.36 -11.61
N ASN A 309 25.72 3.39 -10.67
CA ASN A 309 26.16 2.20 -9.93
C ASN A 309 25.07 1.57 -9.03
N PRO A 310 24.42 2.31 -8.12
CA PRO A 310 23.54 1.69 -7.15
C PRO A 310 22.13 1.38 -7.69
N VAL A 311 21.76 1.87 -8.88
CA VAL A 311 20.42 1.66 -9.46
C VAL A 311 20.49 1.15 -10.90
N LEU A 312 21.17 1.87 -11.81
CA LEU A 312 21.08 1.58 -13.24
C LEU A 312 21.80 0.28 -13.64
N PHE A 313 22.98 0.00 -13.08
CA PHE A 313 23.72 -1.24 -13.35
C PHE A 313 23.01 -2.47 -12.77
N ILE A 314 22.45 -2.35 -11.56
CA ILE A 314 21.62 -3.42 -10.96
C ILE A 314 20.38 -3.66 -11.82
N LEU A 315 19.70 -2.59 -12.24
CA LEU A 315 18.53 -2.72 -13.11
C LEU A 315 18.90 -3.33 -14.46
N GLY A 316 20.04 -2.96 -15.03
CA GLY A 316 20.57 -3.52 -16.26
C GLY A 316 20.89 -5.01 -16.14
N SER A 317 21.51 -5.45 -15.04
CA SER A 317 21.84 -6.86 -14.84
C SER A 317 20.58 -7.72 -14.70
N TYR A 318 19.53 -7.19 -14.07
CA TYR A 318 18.21 -7.84 -14.03
C TYR A 318 17.53 -7.91 -15.40
N LEU A 319 17.58 -6.83 -16.20
CA LEU A 319 16.90 -6.75 -17.49
C LEU A 319 17.59 -7.60 -18.57
N PHE A 320 18.92 -7.59 -18.62
CA PHE A 320 19.70 -8.23 -19.69
C PHE A 320 20.25 -9.61 -19.31
N LYS A 321 20.12 -10.04 -18.05
CA LYS A 321 20.60 -11.35 -17.54
C LYS A 321 22.10 -11.61 -17.82
N VAL A 322 22.88 -10.53 -18.00
CA VAL A 322 24.33 -10.48 -18.23
C VAL A 322 24.89 -9.32 -17.39
N GLN A 323 26.19 -9.29 -17.10
CA GLN A 323 26.82 -8.09 -16.52
C GLN A 323 26.53 -6.88 -17.41
N ALA A 324 25.80 -5.90 -16.88
CA ALA A 324 25.38 -4.73 -17.64
C ALA A 324 26.59 -3.90 -18.05
N SER A 325 26.67 -3.56 -19.34
CA SER A 325 27.71 -2.68 -19.87
C SER A 325 27.45 -1.22 -19.46
N ALA A 326 28.44 -0.35 -19.63
CA ALA A 326 28.23 1.09 -19.47
C ALA A 326 27.20 1.65 -20.48
N ALA A 327 27.10 1.05 -21.67
CA ALA A 327 26.11 1.43 -22.67
C ALA A 327 24.69 1.01 -22.24
N ASP A 328 24.53 -0.16 -21.61
CA ASP A 328 23.25 -0.59 -21.01
C ASP A 328 22.79 0.40 -19.93
N ALA A 329 23.68 0.76 -19.01
CA ALA A 329 23.38 1.71 -17.94
C ALA A 329 23.02 3.10 -18.51
N MET A 330 23.75 3.58 -19.53
CA MET A 330 23.45 4.84 -20.20
C MET A 330 22.13 4.82 -20.95
N GLY A 331 21.80 3.73 -21.64
CA GLY A 331 20.54 3.60 -22.33
C GLY A 331 19.34 3.53 -21.37
N ILE A 332 19.46 2.79 -20.28
CA ILE A 332 18.47 2.77 -19.20
C ILE A 332 18.33 4.18 -18.59
N CYS A 333 19.45 4.91 -18.39
CA CYS A 333 19.42 6.28 -17.90
C CYS A 333 18.55 7.18 -18.79
N PHE A 334 18.77 7.14 -20.11
CA PHE A 334 18.03 7.94 -21.08
C PHE A 334 16.54 7.57 -21.12
N ILE A 335 16.21 6.29 -21.00
CA ILE A 335 14.82 5.81 -20.92
C ILE A 335 14.15 6.37 -19.66
N ILE A 336 14.77 6.21 -18.48
CA ILE A 336 14.20 6.69 -17.21
C ILE A 336 14.05 8.22 -17.23
N CYS A 337 15.08 8.96 -17.67
CA CYS A 337 15.02 10.41 -17.79
C CYS A 337 13.90 10.85 -18.76
N GLY A 338 13.78 10.21 -19.93
CA GLY A 338 12.72 10.50 -20.89
C GLY A 338 11.32 10.26 -20.33
N MET A 339 11.12 9.15 -19.63
CA MET A 339 9.84 8.83 -18.95
C MET A 339 9.50 9.81 -17.84
N LEU A 340 10.49 10.21 -17.04
CA LEU A 340 10.32 11.19 -15.99
C LEU A 340 9.96 12.58 -16.56
N ILE A 341 10.60 13.00 -17.65
CA ILE A 341 10.25 14.24 -18.37
C ILE A 341 8.79 14.18 -18.82
N ILE A 342 8.36 13.08 -19.44
CA ILE A 342 6.98 12.89 -19.89
C ILE A 342 6.01 12.96 -18.69
N ALA A 343 6.31 12.27 -17.59
CA ALA A 343 5.49 12.29 -16.38
C ALA A 343 5.33 13.71 -15.80
N THR A 344 6.43 14.47 -15.69
CA THR A 344 6.38 15.86 -15.26
C THR A 344 5.60 16.76 -16.22
N CYS A 345 5.71 16.55 -17.53
CA CYS A 345 4.95 17.33 -18.50
C CYS A 345 3.44 17.04 -18.41
N ILE A 346 3.05 15.79 -18.15
CA ILE A 346 1.63 15.43 -17.97
C ILE A 346 1.06 16.12 -16.72
N LEU A 347 1.82 16.15 -15.64
CA LEU A 347 1.36 16.71 -14.36
C LEU A 347 1.36 18.24 -14.34
N HIS A 348 2.38 18.89 -14.90
CA HIS A 348 2.61 20.33 -14.73
C HIS A 348 2.45 21.17 -16.01
N LEU A 349 2.57 20.57 -17.20
CA LEU A 349 2.53 21.29 -18.49
C LEU A 349 1.75 20.51 -19.57
N PRO A 350 0.44 20.25 -19.36
CA PRO A 350 -0.32 19.37 -20.24
C PRO A 350 -0.37 19.84 -21.71
N ASN A 351 -0.19 21.15 -21.97
CA ASN A 351 -0.31 21.76 -23.29
C ASN A 351 1.03 21.93 -24.04
N GLU A 352 2.18 21.66 -23.41
CA GLU A 352 3.50 21.91 -24.03
C GLU A 352 4.00 20.70 -24.85
N VAL A 353 3.73 20.71 -26.15
CA VAL A 353 4.08 19.62 -27.09
C VAL A 353 5.60 19.44 -27.23
N LYS A 354 6.37 20.54 -27.23
CA LYS A 354 7.83 20.50 -27.42
C LYS A 354 8.56 19.72 -26.32
N MET A 355 8.16 19.92 -25.05
CA MET A 355 8.79 19.22 -23.92
C MET A 355 8.45 17.72 -23.92
N LYS A 356 7.23 17.36 -24.35
CA LYS A 356 6.87 15.94 -24.57
C LYS A 356 7.73 15.30 -25.66
N GLN A 357 7.98 16.01 -26.77
CA GLN A 357 8.87 15.55 -27.84
C GLN A 357 10.31 15.33 -27.35
N PHE A 358 10.84 16.20 -26.48
CA PHE A 358 12.14 15.99 -25.85
C PHE A 358 12.17 14.73 -24.95
N GLY A 359 11.12 14.48 -24.18
CA GLY A 359 11.00 13.25 -23.39
C GLY A 359 11.00 12.00 -24.27
N ILE A 360 10.24 12.00 -25.37
CA ILE A 360 10.22 10.92 -26.35
C ILE A 360 11.61 10.71 -26.98
N LEU A 361 12.26 11.81 -27.40
CA LEU A 361 13.61 11.76 -27.96
C LEU A 361 14.61 11.14 -26.97
N GLY A 362 14.51 11.46 -25.68
CA GLY A 362 15.32 10.85 -24.62
C GLY A 362 15.11 9.33 -24.56
N VAL A 363 13.85 8.88 -24.57
CA VAL A 363 13.54 7.43 -24.57
C VAL A 363 14.09 6.74 -25.83
N VAL A 364 13.90 7.33 -27.01
CA VAL A 364 14.42 6.85 -28.29
C VAL A 364 15.93 6.75 -28.30
N THR A 365 16.61 7.78 -27.81
CA THR A 365 18.07 7.80 -27.73
C THR A 365 18.59 6.69 -26.82
N GLY A 366 17.95 6.49 -25.65
CA GLY A 366 18.36 5.45 -24.72
C GLY A 366 18.23 4.04 -25.28
N VAL A 367 17.17 3.83 -26.04
CA VAL A 367 16.97 2.58 -26.77
C VAL A 367 18.02 2.36 -27.86
N ILE A 368 18.30 3.39 -28.68
CA ILE A 368 19.31 3.30 -29.73
C ILE A 368 20.67 2.93 -29.11
N VAL A 369 21.03 3.53 -27.97
CA VAL A 369 22.27 3.22 -27.25
C VAL A 369 22.33 1.74 -26.81
N ILE A 370 21.24 1.17 -26.30
CA ILE A 370 21.19 -0.26 -25.94
C ILE A 370 21.32 -1.16 -27.17
N LEU A 371 20.72 -0.78 -28.30
CA LEU A 371 20.71 -1.60 -29.52
C LEU A 371 22.03 -1.59 -30.28
N PHE A 372 22.73 -0.46 -30.29
CA PHE A 372 23.98 -0.31 -31.03
C PHE A 372 25.22 -0.54 -30.17
N GLN A 373 25.06 -1.07 -28.94
CA GLN A 373 26.23 -1.43 -28.14
C GLN A 373 27.00 -2.59 -28.78
N PRO A 374 28.34 -2.53 -28.79
CA PRO A 374 29.18 -3.49 -29.52
C PRO A 374 29.16 -4.91 -28.94
N ASP A 375 28.70 -5.09 -27.70
CA ASP A 375 28.65 -6.39 -27.01
C ASP A 375 27.40 -7.23 -27.38
N VAL A 376 26.45 -6.68 -28.14
CA VAL A 376 25.29 -7.44 -28.64
C VAL A 376 25.76 -8.29 -29.82
N SER A 377 26.00 -9.57 -29.56
CA SER A 377 26.18 -10.55 -30.64
C SER A 377 24.97 -10.51 -31.58
N PHE A 378 25.19 -10.23 -32.88
CA PHE A 378 24.18 -10.27 -33.93
C PHE A 378 23.74 -11.71 -34.22
N THR A 379 23.12 -12.33 -33.23
CA THR A 379 22.38 -13.59 -33.35
C THR A 379 20.96 -13.27 -33.82
N VAL A 380 20.22 -14.28 -34.31
CA VAL A 380 18.78 -14.14 -34.64
C VAL A 380 17.99 -13.59 -33.44
N ASN A 381 18.41 -13.94 -32.21
CA ASN A 381 17.87 -13.38 -30.97
C ASN A 381 18.20 -11.90 -30.79
N GLY A 382 19.39 -11.45 -31.18
CA GLY A 382 19.77 -10.03 -31.19
C GLY A 382 18.93 -9.21 -32.17
N ILE A 383 18.68 -9.71 -33.38
CA ILE A 383 17.80 -9.05 -34.37
C ILE A 383 16.36 -8.97 -33.84
N PHE A 384 15.88 -10.03 -33.18
CA PHE A 384 14.56 -10.04 -32.55
C PHE A 384 14.48 -9.01 -31.40
N GLN A 385 15.47 -8.93 -30.51
CA GLN A 385 15.56 -7.91 -29.46
C GLN A 385 15.58 -6.49 -30.04
N CYS A 386 16.32 -6.26 -31.14
CA CYS A 386 16.29 -4.99 -31.86
C CYS A 386 14.88 -4.64 -32.35
N SER A 387 14.13 -5.62 -32.88
CA SER A 387 12.77 -5.41 -33.35
C SER A 387 11.75 -5.15 -32.23
N GLU A 388 11.94 -5.73 -31.03
CA GLU A 388 11.12 -5.44 -29.84
C GLU A 388 11.30 -3.98 -29.41
N VAL A 389 12.56 -3.57 -29.34
CA VAL A 389 12.93 -2.25 -28.88
C VAL A 389 12.48 -1.16 -29.86
N ILE A 390 12.61 -1.40 -31.17
CA ILE A 390 12.05 -0.54 -32.22
C ILE A 390 10.53 -0.46 -32.10
N SER A 391 9.85 -1.57 -31.86
CA SER A 391 8.40 -1.60 -31.64
C SER A 391 7.98 -0.73 -30.45
N ILE A 392 8.66 -0.84 -29.31
CA ILE A 392 8.37 -0.01 -28.13
C ILE A 392 8.57 1.48 -28.44
N MET A 393 9.63 1.83 -29.19
CA MET A 393 9.86 3.22 -29.62
C MET A 393 8.77 3.74 -30.55
N CYS A 394 8.42 2.98 -31.58
CA CYS A 394 7.32 3.32 -32.48
C CYS A 394 6.01 3.46 -31.70
N MET A 395 5.76 2.62 -30.70
CA MET A 395 4.58 2.72 -29.84
C MET A 395 4.54 4.05 -29.08
N ILE A 396 5.63 4.43 -28.42
CA ILE A 396 5.73 5.69 -27.68
C ILE A 396 5.57 6.88 -28.63
N VAL A 397 6.28 6.89 -29.76
CA VAL A 397 6.19 7.97 -30.75
C VAL A 397 4.75 8.11 -31.26
N ILE A 398 4.08 7.02 -31.64
CA ILE A 398 2.72 7.06 -32.19
C ILE A 398 1.68 7.46 -31.13
N MET A 399 1.83 7.01 -29.88
CA MET A 399 0.93 7.40 -28.80
C MET A 399 0.99 8.91 -28.52
N TYR A 400 2.19 9.50 -28.56
CA TYR A 400 2.41 10.88 -28.12
C TYR A 400 2.55 11.90 -29.26
N THR A 401 2.61 11.50 -30.53
CA THR A 401 2.63 12.40 -31.71
C THR A 401 1.35 12.28 -32.52
N ASP A 402 0.90 13.35 -33.17
CA ASP A 402 -0.31 13.31 -34.03
C ASP A 402 -0.07 12.77 -35.44
N SER A 403 0.95 11.92 -35.59
CA SER A 403 1.35 11.29 -36.86
C SER A 403 0.30 10.31 -37.40
N VAL A 404 -0.50 9.69 -36.52
CA VAL A 404 -1.54 8.73 -36.88
C VAL A 404 -2.89 9.21 -36.35
N GLN A 405 -3.80 9.58 -37.26
CA GLN A 405 -5.10 10.18 -36.90
C GLN A 405 -6.30 9.34 -37.33
N SER A 406 -6.17 8.46 -38.33
CA SER A 406 -7.29 7.66 -38.84
C SER A 406 -7.16 6.19 -38.48
N PHE A 407 -8.31 5.54 -38.25
CA PHE A 407 -8.38 4.15 -37.80
C PHE A 407 -7.63 3.14 -38.70
N PRO A 408 -7.70 3.21 -40.05
CA PRO A 408 -6.94 2.30 -40.91
C PRO A 408 -5.42 2.41 -40.70
N HIS A 409 -4.91 3.64 -40.49
CA HIS A 409 -3.49 3.85 -40.21
C HIS A 409 -3.11 3.34 -38.82
N ILE A 410 -4.02 3.45 -37.83
CA ILE A 410 -3.86 2.84 -36.51
C ILE A 410 -3.75 1.32 -36.61
N VAL A 411 -4.59 0.68 -37.43
CA VAL A 411 -4.54 -0.78 -37.65
C VAL A 411 -3.20 -1.18 -38.27
N ILE A 412 -2.77 -0.52 -39.35
CA ILE A 412 -1.47 -0.82 -40.00
C ILE A 412 -0.31 -0.64 -39.02
N ALA A 413 -0.29 0.48 -38.28
CA ALA A 413 0.73 0.74 -37.26
C ALA A 413 0.72 -0.31 -36.15
N SER A 414 -0.46 -0.73 -35.69
CA SER A 414 -0.60 -1.74 -34.64
C SER A 414 -0.15 -3.13 -35.06
N VAL A 415 -0.30 -3.48 -36.34
CA VAL A 415 0.26 -4.71 -36.89
C VAL A 415 1.78 -4.63 -36.86
N LEU A 416 2.38 -3.58 -37.42
CA LEU A 416 3.84 -3.43 -37.49
C LEU A 416 4.51 -3.42 -36.11
N VAL A 417 3.86 -2.79 -35.13
CA VAL A 417 4.39 -2.65 -33.76
C VAL A 417 4.05 -3.88 -32.90
N GLY A 418 2.86 -4.45 -33.03
CA GLY A 418 2.35 -5.45 -32.09
C GLY A 418 2.89 -6.86 -32.23
N ILE A 419 3.53 -7.22 -33.36
CA ILE A 419 4.01 -8.61 -33.59
C ILE A 419 5.10 -9.00 -32.59
N THR A 420 6.10 -8.14 -32.41
CA THR A 420 7.29 -8.43 -31.62
C THR A 420 7.00 -8.63 -30.13
N PRO A 421 6.22 -7.77 -29.43
CA PRO A 421 5.84 -8.03 -28.04
C PRO A 421 4.98 -9.29 -27.89
N GLY A 422 4.17 -9.66 -28.89
CA GLY A 422 3.34 -10.86 -28.85
C GLY A 422 4.17 -12.15 -28.94
N ILE A 423 5.15 -12.19 -29.84
CA ILE A 423 6.11 -13.31 -29.95
C ILE A 423 6.91 -13.44 -28.66
N ARG A 424 7.38 -12.32 -28.08
CA ARG A 424 8.12 -12.32 -26.81
C ARG A 424 7.29 -12.83 -25.65
N ALA A 425 6.03 -12.42 -25.56
CA ALA A 425 5.11 -12.90 -24.54
C ALA A 425 4.90 -14.41 -24.62
N ALA A 426 4.76 -14.97 -25.83
CA ALA A 426 4.65 -16.41 -26.04
C ALA A 426 5.93 -17.14 -25.60
N LEU A 427 7.11 -16.66 -26.04
CA LEU A 427 8.40 -17.26 -25.68
C LEU A 427 8.72 -17.20 -24.19
N TYR A 428 8.23 -16.19 -23.47
CA TYR A 428 8.42 -16.08 -22.02
C TYR A 428 7.47 -16.98 -21.22
N LEU A 429 6.25 -17.19 -21.72
CA LEU A 429 5.21 -17.91 -21.00
C LEU A 429 5.23 -19.42 -21.27
N TYR A 430 5.78 -19.85 -22.41
CA TYR A 430 5.99 -21.26 -22.72
C TYR A 430 7.39 -21.73 -22.32
N PRO A 431 7.54 -22.98 -21.83
CA PRO A 431 8.85 -23.58 -21.61
C PRO A 431 9.64 -23.66 -22.93
N THR A 432 10.95 -23.49 -22.85
CA THR A 432 11.88 -23.23 -23.96
C THR A 432 11.89 -24.27 -25.08
N ASP A 433 11.37 -25.47 -24.83
CA ASP A 433 11.71 -26.60 -25.70
C ASP A 433 10.69 -26.80 -26.83
N HIS A 434 9.41 -26.40 -26.71
CA HIS A 434 8.45 -26.42 -27.82
C HIS A 434 7.28 -25.43 -27.64
N VAL A 435 7.30 -24.29 -28.35
CA VAL A 435 6.13 -23.41 -28.49
C VAL A 435 5.34 -23.80 -29.74
N PRO A 436 4.06 -24.20 -29.63
CA PRO A 436 3.26 -24.52 -30.80
C PRO A 436 3.04 -23.26 -31.66
N ILE A 437 3.31 -23.38 -32.96
CA ILE A 437 3.25 -22.28 -33.94
C ILE A 437 1.87 -21.59 -33.92
N THR A 438 0.80 -22.36 -33.70
CA THR A 438 -0.56 -21.85 -33.57
C THR A 438 -0.70 -20.87 -32.39
N ASN A 439 -0.12 -21.17 -31.23
CA ASN A 439 -0.15 -20.27 -30.08
C ASN A 439 0.79 -19.07 -30.25
N LEU A 440 1.89 -19.23 -30.98
CA LEU A 440 2.75 -18.09 -31.35
C LEU A 440 1.96 -17.07 -32.19
N ILE A 441 1.18 -17.54 -33.16
CA ILE A 441 0.32 -16.70 -34.02
C ILE A 441 -0.81 -16.07 -33.19
N LEU A 442 -1.44 -16.83 -32.30
CA LEU A 442 -2.53 -16.32 -31.45
C LEU A 442 -2.04 -15.24 -30.48
N PHE A 443 -0.90 -15.45 -29.80
CA PHE A 443 -0.30 -14.44 -28.93
C PHE A 443 0.14 -13.20 -29.71
N GLY A 444 0.71 -13.37 -30.90
CA GLY A 444 1.02 -12.29 -31.83
C GLY A 444 -0.22 -11.46 -32.19
N SER A 445 -1.31 -12.12 -32.59
CA SER A 445 -2.56 -11.46 -32.98
C SER A 445 -3.25 -10.73 -31.83
N VAL A 446 -3.27 -11.31 -30.61
CA VAL A 446 -3.79 -10.64 -29.40
C VAL A 446 -2.98 -9.39 -29.11
N SER A 447 -1.65 -9.45 -29.20
CA SER A 447 -0.76 -8.30 -29.00
C SER A 447 -1.01 -7.19 -30.02
N MET A 448 -1.16 -7.51 -31.31
CA MET A 448 -1.52 -6.52 -32.34
C MET A 448 -2.85 -5.82 -32.02
N CYS A 449 -3.86 -6.58 -31.58
CA CYS A 449 -5.15 -6.01 -31.22
C CYS A 449 -5.07 -5.13 -29.96
N LEU A 450 -4.24 -5.50 -28.98
CA LEU A 450 -4.00 -4.68 -27.79
C LEU A 450 -3.29 -3.36 -28.13
N VAL A 451 -2.27 -3.40 -28.99
CA VAL A 451 -1.61 -2.18 -29.48
C VAL A 451 -2.60 -1.31 -30.27
N CYS A 452 -3.47 -1.93 -31.08
CA CYS A 452 -4.54 -1.23 -31.80
C CYS A 452 -5.50 -0.52 -30.84
N ALA A 453 -5.88 -1.20 -29.76
CA ALA A 453 -6.71 -0.62 -28.70
C ALA A 453 -6.00 0.56 -28.04
N LEU A 454 -4.73 0.40 -27.63
CA LEU A 454 -3.91 1.45 -27.00
C LEU A 454 -3.80 2.71 -27.87
N PHE A 455 -3.49 2.56 -29.15
CA PHE A 455 -3.43 3.68 -30.09
C PHE A 455 -4.79 4.34 -30.30
N SER A 456 -5.85 3.54 -30.41
CA SER A 456 -7.22 4.06 -30.52
C SER A 456 -7.61 4.86 -29.26
N PHE A 457 -7.25 4.38 -28.07
CA PHE A 457 -7.47 5.08 -26.81
C PHE A 457 -6.68 6.39 -26.72
N SER A 458 -5.39 6.39 -27.10
CA SER A 458 -4.56 7.60 -27.10
C SER A 458 -5.03 8.64 -28.13
N LYS A 459 -5.63 8.19 -29.24
CA LYS A 459 -6.12 9.04 -30.34
C LYS A 459 -7.64 9.18 -30.36
N SER A 460 -8.30 8.91 -29.23
CA SER A 460 -9.76 8.98 -29.08
C SER A 460 -10.36 10.32 -29.53
N GLN A 461 -9.66 11.44 -29.31
CA GLN A 461 -10.08 12.77 -29.77
C GLN A 461 -10.19 12.88 -31.30
N HIS A 462 -9.27 12.27 -32.05
CA HIS A 462 -9.24 12.33 -33.52
C HIS A 462 -10.24 11.38 -34.18
N LEU A 463 -10.61 10.29 -33.49
CA LEU A 463 -11.52 9.27 -34.01
C LEU A 463 -13.01 9.62 -33.86
N GLY A 464 -13.35 10.60 -33.01
CA GLY A 464 -14.69 11.16 -32.86
C GLY A 464 -15.77 10.09 -32.62
N CYS A 465 -16.94 10.23 -33.25
CA CYS A 465 -18.09 9.33 -33.03
C CYS A 465 -17.88 7.89 -33.53
N LYS A 466 -16.91 7.64 -34.42
CA LYS A 466 -16.59 6.28 -34.91
C LYS A 466 -15.70 5.49 -33.94
N PHE A 467 -15.10 6.17 -32.95
CA PHE A 467 -14.23 5.60 -31.95
C PHE A 467 -14.87 4.41 -31.22
N GLU A 468 -16.11 4.58 -30.73
CA GLU A 468 -16.79 3.57 -29.93
C GLU A 468 -17.02 2.27 -30.70
N LYS A 469 -17.56 2.35 -31.92
CA LYS A 469 -17.79 1.15 -32.76
C LYS A 469 -16.49 0.41 -33.06
N ASN A 470 -15.42 1.14 -33.35
CA ASN A 470 -14.13 0.57 -33.69
C ASN A 470 -13.46 -0.09 -32.48
N ILE A 471 -13.47 0.57 -31.31
CA ILE A 471 -12.85 0.01 -30.10
C ILE A 471 -13.62 -1.19 -29.56
N LEU A 472 -14.95 -1.20 -29.68
CA LEU A 472 -15.78 -2.37 -29.34
C LEU A 472 -15.41 -3.57 -30.21
N ALA A 473 -15.26 -3.37 -31.53
CA ALA A 473 -14.83 -4.44 -32.44
C ALA A 473 -13.45 -4.99 -32.06
N VAL A 474 -12.48 -4.12 -31.74
CA VAL A 474 -11.13 -4.53 -31.30
C VAL A 474 -11.19 -5.28 -29.97
N CYS A 475 -11.94 -4.80 -28.98
CA CYS A 475 -12.07 -5.48 -27.68
C CYS A 475 -12.72 -6.86 -27.83
N MET A 476 -13.77 -6.98 -28.64
CA MET A 476 -14.40 -8.27 -28.93
C MET A 476 -13.43 -9.23 -29.61
N LEU A 477 -12.62 -8.74 -30.57
CA LEU A 477 -11.59 -9.53 -31.23
C LEU A 477 -10.51 -10.02 -30.25
N VAL A 478 -10.07 -9.18 -29.30
CA VAL A 478 -9.12 -9.59 -28.26
C VAL A 478 -9.69 -10.72 -27.40
N VAL A 479 -10.96 -10.61 -26.99
CA VAL A 479 -11.61 -11.62 -26.16
C VAL A 479 -11.77 -12.94 -26.93
N THR A 480 -12.23 -12.90 -28.18
CA THR A 480 -12.40 -14.11 -29.00
C THR A 480 -11.07 -14.81 -29.27
N LEU A 481 -10.01 -14.06 -29.59
CA LEU A 481 -8.66 -14.61 -29.79
C LEU A 481 -8.08 -15.19 -28.49
N SER A 482 -8.32 -14.55 -27.34
CA SER A 482 -7.87 -15.06 -26.04
C SER A 482 -8.58 -16.36 -25.65
N VAL A 483 -9.89 -16.46 -25.89
CA VAL A 483 -10.66 -17.69 -25.67
C VAL A 483 -10.21 -18.79 -26.62
N LEU A 484 -9.96 -18.47 -27.90
CA LEU A 484 -9.45 -19.43 -28.87
C LEU A 484 -8.08 -19.96 -28.46
N SER A 485 -7.18 -19.10 -27.99
CA SER A 485 -5.88 -19.52 -27.46
C SER A 485 -6.01 -20.45 -26.26
N LEU A 486 -6.95 -20.17 -25.35
CA LEU A 486 -7.24 -21.06 -24.23
C LEU A 486 -7.76 -22.43 -24.69
N ILE A 487 -8.63 -22.48 -25.69
CA ILE A 487 -9.14 -23.74 -26.25
C ILE A 487 -8.00 -24.55 -26.86
N VAL A 488 -7.11 -23.90 -27.63
CA VAL A 488 -5.93 -24.55 -28.21
C VAL A 488 -5.01 -25.10 -27.13
N ASP A 489 -4.75 -24.35 -26.06
CA ASP A 489 -3.98 -24.81 -24.90
C ASP A 489 -4.64 -26.01 -24.23
N LEU A 490 -5.96 -25.98 -24.01
CA LEU A 490 -6.69 -27.07 -23.38
C LEU A 490 -6.63 -28.36 -24.20
N VAL A 491 -6.69 -28.26 -25.53
CA VAL A 491 -6.62 -29.41 -26.44
C VAL A 491 -5.19 -29.95 -26.55
N SER A 492 -4.18 -29.08 -26.53
CA SER A 492 -2.75 -29.45 -26.66
C SER A 492 -2.08 -29.84 -25.35
N LYS A 493 -2.78 -29.67 -24.23
CA LYS A 493 -2.27 -29.91 -22.87
C LYS A 493 -1.91 -31.37 -22.62
N GLU A 494 -0.76 -31.60 -21.99
CA GLU A 494 -0.43 -32.91 -21.41
C GLU A 494 -1.38 -33.27 -20.25
N ARG A 495 -1.83 -34.53 -20.19
CA ARG A 495 -2.80 -35.01 -19.18
C ARG A 495 -2.43 -34.69 -17.71
N LYS A 496 -1.14 -34.50 -17.41
CA LYS A 496 -0.63 -34.23 -16.05
C LYS A 496 -0.51 -32.74 -15.70
N GLN A 497 -0.52 -31.83 -16.67
CA GLN A 497 -0.44 -30.40 -16.36
C GLN A 497 -1.73 -29.95 -15.66
N PRO A 498 -1.70 -29.04 -14.69
CA PRO A 498 -2.91 -28.42 -14.12
C PRO A 498 -3.48 -27.33 -15.06
N ILE A 499 -4.81 -27.23 -15.16
CA ILE A 499 -5.48 -26.29 -16.09
C ILE A 499 -5.11 -24.82 -15.79
N MET A 500 -4.95 -24.49 -14.50
CA MET A 500 -4.64 -23.12 -14.06
C MET A 500 -3.22 -22.64 -14.39
N HIS A 501 -2.34 -23.55 -14.82
CA HIS A 501 -0.97 -23.19 -15.19
C HIS A 501 -0.78 -22.95 -16.69
N LEU A 502 -1.86 -23.04 -17.48
CA LEU A 502 -1.79 -22.80 -18.92
C LEU A 502 -1.39 -21.33 -19.22
N PRO A 503 -0.41 -21.11 -20.12
CA PRO A 503 0.05 -19.79 -20.53
C PRO A 503 -1.07 -18.84 -20.99
N SER A 504 -2.08 -19.37 -21.70
CA SER A 504 -3.20 -18.57 -22.23
C SER A 504 -4.01 -17.85 -21.16
N TRP A 505 -4.08 -18.38 -19.92
CA TRP A 505 -4.76 -17.66 -18.83
C TRP A 505 -4.05 -16.35 -18.47
N LYS A 506 -2.71 -16.35 -18.49
CA LYS A 506 -1.91 -15.16 -18.19
C LYS A 506 -2.03 -14.12 -19.29
N LEU A 507 -2.08 -14.55 -20.55
CA LEU A 507 -2.35 -13.68 -21.69
C LEU A 507 -3.74 -13.03 -21.57
N PHE A 508 -4.76 -13.85 -21.28
CA PHE A 508 -6.13 -13.36 -21.17
C PHE A 508 -6.29 -12.37 -20.00
N LEU A 509 -5.65 -12.64 -18.87
CA LEU A 509 -5.58 -11.69 -17.77
C LEU A 509 -4.91 -10.38 -18.21
N ALA A 510 -3.71 -10.44 -18.79
CA ALA A 510 -2.98 -9.25 -19.23
C ALA A 510 -3.78 -8.40 -20.23
N ALA A 511 -4.46 -9.05 -21.19
CA ALA A 511 -5.31 -8.38 -22.15
C ALA A 511 -6.48 -7.63 -21.50
N ASN A 512 -7.18 -8.27 -20.56
CA ASN A 512 -8.29 -7.64 -19.86
C ASN A 512 -7.82 -6.48 -18.94
N LEU A 513 -6.66 -6.61 -18.31
CA LEU A 513 -6.05 -5.54 -17.49
C LEU A 513 -5.77 -4.28 -18.32
N ILE A 514 -5.21 -4.45 -19.51
CA ILE A 514 -4.90 -3.33 -20.42
C ILE A 514 -6.22 -2.68 -20.86
N ILE A 515 -7.21 -3.46 -21.28
CA ILE A 515 -8.50 -2.90 -21.73
C ILE A 515 -9.22 -2.17 -20.60
N CYS A 516 -9.27 -2.72 -19.38
CA CYS A 516 -9.99 -2.09 -18.28
C CYS A 516 -9.33 -0.79 -17.81
N THR A 517 -7.99 -0.74 -17.77
CA THR A 517 -7.25 0.49 -17.40
C THR A 517 -7.38 1.56 -18.49
N CYS A 518 -7.24 1.19 -19.76
CA CYS A 518 -7.36 2.15 -20.85
C CYS A 518 -8.78 2.71 -21.00
N THR A 519 -9.81 1.86 -20.92
CA THR A 519 -11.20 2.33 -20.93
C THR A 519 -11.47 3.31 -19.79
N LYS A 520 -10.93 3.05 -18.58
CA LYS A 520 -11.10 3.96 -17.43
C LYS A 520 -10.46 5.32 -17.68
N ILE A 521 -9.23 5.32 -18.20
CA ILE A 521 -8.51 6.55 -18.53
C ILE A 521 -9.24 7.34 -19.61
N VAL A 522 -9.70 6.67 -20.67
CA VAL A 522 -10.39 7.35 -21.77
C VAL A 522 -11.72 7.92 -21.33
N VAL A 523 -12.57 7.15 -20.66
CA VAL A 523 -13.87 7.65 -20.16
C VAL A 523 -13.70 8.84 -19.21
N SER A 524 -12.63 8.87 -18.40
CA SER A 524 -12.33 10.03 -17.55
C SER A 524 -11.88 11.29 -18.29
N ARG A 525 -11.30 11.15 -19.50
CA ARG A 525 -10.76 12.26 -20.31
C ARG A 525 -11.69 12.73 -21.41
N THR A 526 -12.53 11.84 -21.94
CA THR A 526 -13.36 12.13 -23.13
C THR A 526 -14.78 12.56 -22.80
N SER A 527 -15.18 12.61 -21.52
CA SER A 527 -16.47 13.12 -21.07
C SER A 527 -16.76 14.56 -21.54
N GLU A 528 -15.73 15.34 -21.87
CA GLU A 528 -15.82 16.72 -22.36
C GLU A 528 -16.08 16.83 -23.88
N TYR A 529 -15.72 15.83 -24.69
CA TYR A 529 -15.73 15.92 -26.16
C TYR A 529 -16.54 14.83 -26.88
N ILE A 530 -16.75 13.69 -26.22
CA ILE A 530 -17.59 12.59 -26.70
C ILE A 530 -18.76 12.51 -25.70
N PRO A 531 -20.02 12.64 -26.14
CA PRO A 531 -21.17 12.53 -25.24
C PRO A 531 -21.28 11.07 -24.76
N LEU A 532 -20.58 10.76 -23.67
CA LEU A 532 -20.65 9.47 -22.98
C LEU A 532 -21.90 9.36 -22.08
N HIS A 533 -22.71 10.43 -22.02
CA HIS A 533 -23.98 10.51 -21.32
C HIS A 533 -25.01 11.20 -22.23
N GLU A 534 -26.28 10.80 -22.10
CA GLU A 534 -27.39 11.27 -22.94
C GLU A 534 -27.41 12.79 -23.06
N LYS A 535 -27.34 13.27 -24.30
CA LYS A 535 -28.14 14.40 -24.75
C LYS A 535 -29.26 13.82 -25.58
N ASP A 536 -30.50 14.06 -25.14
CA ASP A 536 -31.79 13.81 -25.77
C ASP A 536 -31.72 13.05 -27.13
N ASN A 537 -32.15 11.79 -27.10
CA ASN A 537 -32.36 10.89 -28.26
C ASN A 537 -31.13 10.22 -28.92
N ARG A 538 -30.10 9.79 -28.17
CA ARG A 538 -29.04 8.91 -28.73
C ARG A 538 -28.73 7.69 -27.86
N GLU A 539 -28.38 6.60 -28.55
CA GLU A 539 -28.08 5.27 -28.02
C GLU A 539 -27.11 5.30 -26.81
N ILE A 540 -27.40 4.50 -25.80
CA ILE A 540 -26.59 4.35 -24.58
C ILE A 540 -25.21 3.78 -24.96
N PRO A 541 -24.08 4.43 -24.58
CA PRO A 541 -22.75 3.94 -24.92
C PRO A 541 -22.44 2.62 -24.22
N TYR A 542 -21.90 1.66 -24.98
CA TYR A 542 -21.50 0.32 -24.56
C TYR A 542 -20.06 0.26 -24.05
N LEU A 543 -19.23 1.27 -24.33
CA LEU A 543 -17.83 1.28 -23.91
C LEU A 543 -17.62 1.14 -22.38
N PRO A 544 -18.37 1.84 -21.50
CA PRO A 544 -18.24 1.65 -20.05
C PRO A 544 -18.65 0.24 -19.58
N LEU A 545 -19.63 -0.36 -20.25
CA LEU A 545 -20.06 -1.74 -19.97
C LEU A 545 -18.94 -2.74 -20.26
N VAL A 546 -18.25 -2.59 -21.40
CA VAL A 546 -17.09 -3.45 -21.74
C VAL A 546 -15.94 -3.23 -20.75
N GLY A 547 -15.67 -2.00 -20.34
CA GLY A 547 -14.72 -1.69 -19.27
C GLY A 547 -15.06 -2.38 -17.94
N ASN A 548 -16.34 -2.39 -17.56
CA ASN A 548 -16.81 -3.06 -16.34
C ASN A 548 -16.70 -4.59 -16.43
N ILE A 549 -17.11 -5.19 -17.56
CA ILE A 549 -16.98 -6.64 -17.78
C ILE A 549 -15.52 -7.07 -17.69
N THR A 550 -14.62 -6.38 -18.40
CA THR A 550 -13.17 -6.68 -18.38
C THR A 550 -12.53 -6.47 -17.01
N THR A 551 -13.00 -5.49 -16.23
CA THR A 551 -12.56 -5.28 -14.84
C THR A 551 -12.95 -6.46 -13.95
N ILE A 552 -14.21 -6.92 -14.04
CA ILE A 552 -14.73 -8.03 -13.24
C ILE A 552 -14.06 -9.35 -13.62
N THR A 553 -13.90 -9.64 -14.92
CA THR A 553 -13.21 -10.86 -15.37
C THR A 553 -11.75 -10.87 -14.93
N SER A 554 -11.06 -9.72 -14.99
CA SER A 554 -9.68 -9.59 -14.51
C SER A 554 -9.57 -9.86 -13.02
N PHE A 555 -10.51 -9.36 -12.20
CA PHE A 555 -10.54 -9.66 -10.77
C PHE A 555 -10.63 -11.18 -10.50
N PHE A 556 -11.52 -11.88 -11.21
CA PHE A 556 -11.64 -13.33 -11.07
C PHE A 556 -10.37 -14.05 -11.52
N PHE A 557 -9.77 -13.66 -12.66
CA PHE A 557 -8.51 -14.26 -13.11
C PHE A 557 -7.35 -14.01 -12.17
N LEU A 558 -7.24 -12.81 -11.57
CA LEU A 558 -6.23 -12.54 -10.54
C LEU A 558 -6.42 -13.44 -9.33
N CYS A 559 -7.65 -13.69 -8.90
CA CYS A 559 -7.94 -14.62 -7.82
C CYS A 559 -7.65 -16.08 -8.20
N LEU A 560 -7.88 -16.49 -9.44
CA LEU A 560 -7.64 -17.88 -9.89
C LEU A 560 -6.16 -18.18 -10.16
N LEU A 561 -5.40 -17.19 -10.65
CA LEU A 561 -3.97 -17.31 -10.98
C LEU A 561 -3.03 -16.92 -9.82
N GLY A 562 -3.60 -16.64 -8.65
CA GLY A 562 -2.86 -16.34 -7.42
C GLY A 562 -2.05 -17.52 -6.89
N PRO A 563 -1.26 -17.31 -5.82
CA PRO A 563 -0.44 -18.36 -5.23
C PRO A 563 -1.27 -19.56 -4.75
N ALA A 564 -0.72 -20.78 -4.83
CA ALA A 564 -1.50 -22.02 -4.78
C ALA A 564 -2.40 -22.20 -3.53
N THR A 565 -1.95 -21.77 -2.33
CA THR A 565 -2.73 -21.79 -1.08
C THR A 565 -2.07 -20.92 0.01
N GLY A 566 -2.75 -20.71 1.13
CA GLY A 566 -2.17 -20.13 2.36
C GLY A 566 -2.26 -18.60 2.45
N LEU A 567 -1.70 -18.01 3.52
CA LEU A 567 -1.86 -16.60 3.87
C LEU A 567 -1.65 -15.63 2.69
N LEU A 568 -0.65 -15.92 1.86
CA LEU A 568 -0.32 -15.16 0.66
C LEU A 568 -1.47 -15.10 -0.36
N TYR A 569 -2.27 -16.15 -0.47
CA TYR A 569 -3.43 -16.18 -1.37
C TYR A 569 -4.53 -15.22 -0.93
N ASP A 570 -4.83 -15.14 0.37
CA ASP A 570 -5.89 -14.23 0.82
C ASP A 570 -5.46 -12.78 0.70
N ILE A 571 -4.21 -12.49 1.06
CA ILE A 571 -3.62 -11.15 0.88
C ILE A 571 -3.63 -10.79 -0.60
N TRP A 572 -3.32 -11.74 -1.49
CA TRP A 572 -3.37 -11.55 -2.94
C TRP A 572 -4.79 -11.28 -3.44
N CYS A 573 -5.80 -12.05 -3.03
CA CYS A 573 -7.20 -11.83 -3.41
C CYS A 573 -7.74 -10.49 -2.89
N CYS A 574 -7.40 -10.11 -1.65
CA CYS A 574 -7.71 -8.80 -1.10
C CYS A 574 -7.02 -7.68 -1.89
N GLY A 575 -5.74 -7.82 -2.21
CA GLY A 575 -5.00 -6.86 -3.03
C GLY A 575 -5.52 -6.75 -4.46
N SER A 576 -5.95 -7.88 -5.03
CA SER A 576 -6.54 -7.95 -6.38
C SER A 576 -7.83 -7.14 -6.49
N SER A 577 -8.58 -6.94 -5.40
CA SER A 577 -9.78 -6.09 -5.38
C SER A 577 -9.52 -4.61 -5.73
N VAL A 578 -8.27 -4.15 -5.67
CA VAL A 578 -7.86 -2.80 -6.08
C VAL A 578 -8.20 -2.56 -7.55
N ILE A 579 -8.19 -3.59 -8.39
CA ILE A 579 -8.58 -3.48 -9.79
C ILE A 579 -10.01 -2.98 -9.98
N LEU A 580 -10.90 -3.20 -9.01
CA LEU A 580 -12.28 -2.72 -9.07
C LEU A 580 -12.38 -1.19 -9.02
N MET A 581 -11.30 -0.48 -8.71
CA MET A 581 -11.20 0.97 -8.97
C MET A 581 -11.28 1.30 -10.47
N CYS A 582 -11.03 0.35 -11.38
CA CYS A 582 -11.26 0.55 -12.80
C CYS A 582 -12.74 0.54 -13.20
N LEU A 583 -13.67 0.19 -12.29
CA LEU A 583 -15.10 0.27 -12.56
C LEU A 583 -15.54 1.69 -12.91
N GLN A 584 -16.50 1.76 -13.83
CA GLN A 584 -17.06 2.96 -14.43
C GLN A 584 -18.57 2.98 -14.23
N LYS A 585 -19.14 4.19 -14.20
CA LYS A 585 -20.57 4.36 -14.17
C LYS A 585 -21.13 4.01 -15.55
N ASP A 586 -21.96 2.98 -15.61
CA ASP A 586 -22.70 2.63 -16.83
C ASP A 586 -24.21 2.63 -16.53
N MET A 587 -25.00 3.08 -17.50
CA MET A 587 -26.46 3.23 -17.31
C MET A 587 -27.22 1.89 -17.31
N LYS A 588 -26.53 0.76 -17.62
CA LYS A 588 -27.15 -0.57 -17.73
C LYS A 588 -26.96 -1.44 -16.49
N THR A 589 -25.77 -1.46 -15.90
CA THR A 589 -25.43 -2.37 -14.78
C THR A 589 -25.07 -1.64 -13.48
N ILE A 590 -24.22 -0.62 -13.53
CA ILE A 590 -23.68 0.11 -12.38
C ILE A 590 -24.04 1.61 -12.47
N TYR A 591 -25.34 1.89 -12.47
CA TYR A 591 -25.87 3.26 -12.61
C TYR A 591 -25.59 4.17 -11.40
N ASN A 592 -25.33 3.59 -10.22
CA ASN A 592 -25.18 4.33 -8.96
C ASN A 592 -23.71 4.67 -8.60
N LEU A 593 -22.75 4.37 -9.48
CA LEU A 593 -21.34 4.72 -9.24
C LEU A 593 -21.15 6.25 -9.37
N LYS A 594 -20.53 6.85 -8.36
CA LYS A 594 -20.21 8.28 -8.21
C LYS A 594 -18.78 8.39 -7.67
N ASP A 595 -18.15 9.56 -7.82
CA ASP A 595 -16.79 9.78 -7.30
C ASP A 595 -16.68 9.56 -5.79
N SER A 596 -17.76 9.84 -5.04
CA SER A 596 -17.82 9.63 -3.59
C SER A 596 -17.85 8.16 -3.17
N ASN A 597 -18.43 7.26 -3.98
CA ASN A 597 -18.58 5.84 -3.65
C ASN A 597 -17.67 4.93 -4.50
N HIS A 598 -16.76 5.51 -5.27
CA HIS A 598 -15.92 4.78 -6.23
C HIS A 598 -15.00 3.72 -5.59
N THR A 599 -14.58 3.92 -4.33
CA THR A 599 -13.78 2.95 -3.56
C THR A 599 -14.59 1.80 -2.93
N THR A 600 -15.92 1.87 -3.00
CA THR A 600 -16.83 0.94 -2.32
C THR A 600 -16.73 -0.50 -2.84
N PRO A 601 -16.72 -0.75 -4.17
CA PRO A 601 -16.60 -2.11 -4.71
C PRO A 601 -15.32 -2.81 -4.27
N THR A 602 -14.18 -2.11 -4.27
CA THR A 602 -12.89 -2.63 -3.77
C THR A 602 -12.99 -3.03 -2.30
N LYS A 603 -13.44 -2.12 -1.43
CA LYS A 603 -13.53 -2.36 0.02
C LYS A 603 -14.42 -3.56 0.34
N LEU A 604 -15.59 -3.64 -0.29
CA LEU A 604 -16.56 -4.70 0.00
C LEU A 604 -16.18 -6.04 -0.61
N THR A 605 -15.53 -6.04 -1.76
CA THR A 605 -15.00 -7.29 -2.33
C THR A 605 -13.88 -7.82 -1.46
N ALA A 606 -12.99 -6.97 -0.93
CA ALA A 606 -11.99 -7.39 0.05
C ALA A 606 -12.64 -7.98 1.32
N VAL A 607 -13.71 -7.37 1.84
CA VAL A 607 -14.48 -7.91 2.97
C VAL A 607 -15.11 -9.25 2.62
N ALA A 608 -15.73 -9.38 1.44
CA ALA A 608 -16.35 -10.63 1.00
C ALA A 608 -15.33 -11.76 0.85
N VAL A 609 -14.14 -11.46 0.29
CA VAL A 609 -13.01 -12.39 0.22
C VAL A 609 -12.57 -12.81 1.62
N LEU A 610 -12.49 -11.87 2.57
CA LEU A 610 -12.13 -12.20 3.96
C LEU A 610 -13.21 -13.07 4.63
N VAL A 611 -14.49 -12.80 4.43
CA VAL A 611 -15.59 -13.66 4.95
C VAL A 611 -15.48 -15.07 4.38
N LEU A 612 -15.41 -15.21 3.05
CA LEU A 612 -15.28 -16.50 2.37
C LEU A 612 -14.03 -17.25 2.82
N SER A 613 -12.88 -16.58 2.86
CA SER A 613 -11.63 -17.21 3.27
C SER A 613 -11.63 -17.58 4.76
N SER A 614 -12.25 -16.76 5.63
CA SER A 614 -12.39 -17.10 7.06
C SER A 614 -13.24 -18.36 7.26
N VAL A 615 -14.30 -18.55 6.47
CA VAL A 615 -15.09 -19.78 6.49
C VAL A 615 -14.29 -20.97 5.95
N CYS A 616 -13.64 -20.81 4.80
CA CYS A 616 -12.86 -21.89 4.17
C CYS A 616 -11.63 -22.31 4.98
N ARG A 617 -11.06 -21.41 5.79
CA ARG A 617 -9.88 -21.67 6.63
C ARG A 617 -10.17 -21.84 8.11
N SER A 618 -11.45 -21.86 8.48
CA SER A 618 -11.82 -22.23 9.84
C SER A 618 -11.35 -23.67 10.11
N ASP A 619 -10.93 -23.92 11.34
CA ASP A 619 -10.51 -25.26 11.76
C ASP A 619 -11.67 -26.27 11.74
N LEU A 620 -12.92 -25.83 11.46
CA LEU A 620 -14.11 -26.68 11.38
C LEU A 620 -13.84 -27.92 10.52
N TRP A 621 -13.19 -27.74 9.36
CA TRP A 621 -12.97 -28.78 8.36
C TRP A 621 -12.01 -29.88 8.82
N HIS A 622 -11.25 -29.65 9.89
CA HIS A 622 -10.24 -30.56 10.42
C HIS A 622 -10.41 -30.84 11.93
N SER A 623 -11.43 -30.25 12.55
CA SER A 623 -11.67 -30.31 13.99
C SER A 623 -12.32 -31.63 14.42
N SER A 624 -11.97 -32.10 15.62
CA SER A 624 -12.61 -33.23 16.30
C SER A 624 -12.91 -32.88 17.76
N SER A 625 -13.99 -33.43 18.33
CA SER A 625 -14.43 -33.20 19.71
C SER A 625 -14.70 -31.72 20.05
N TRP A 626 -14.20 -31.18 21.16
CA TRP A 626 -14.48 -29.80 21.63
C TRP A 626 -13.96 -28.70 20.69
N THR A 627 -12.97 -29.00 19.83
CA THR A 627 -12.52 -28.05 18.78
C THR A 627 -13.61 -27.80 17.74
N PHE A 628 -14.49 -28.78 17.49
CA PHE A 628 -15.63 -28.63 16.59
C PHE A 628 -16.63 -27.58 17.10
N VAL A 629 -16.94 -27.58 18.40
CA VAL A 629 -17.83 -26.60 19.02
C VAL A 629 -17.26 -25.18 18.92
N ARG A 630 -15.95 -25.02 19.10
CA ARG A 630 -15.24 -23.75 18.91
C ARG A 630 -15.32 -23.26 17.46
N SER A 631 -15.08 -24.14 16.49
CA SER A 631 -15.13 -23.79 15.07
C SER A 631 -16.56 -23.51 14.56
N CYS A 632 -17.58 -24.19 15.11
CA CYS A 632 -18.98 -23.83 14.86
C CYS A 632 -19.30 -22.43 15.39
N LEU A 633 -18.77 -22.07 16.56
CA LEU A 633 -18.95 -20.76 17.16
C LEU A 633 -18.21 -19.68 16.34
N GLU A 634 -17.01 -19.96 15.85
CA GLU A 634 -16.28 -19.09 14.91
C GLU A 634 -17.11 -18.78 13.65
N ILE A 635 -17.64 -19.80 12.98
CA ILE A 635 -18.49 -19.61 11.79
C ILE A 635 -19.78 -18.87 12.14
N GLY A 636 -20.39 -19.17 13.29
CA GLY A 636 -21.54 -18.44 13.81
C GLY A 636 -21.26 -16.96 14.03
N LEU A 637 -20.06 -16.60 14.51
CA LEU A 637 -19.62 -15.22 14.67
C LEU A 637 -19.32 -14.53 13.33
N ILE A 638 -18.69 -15.23 12.39
CA ILE A 638 -18.46 -14.72 11.03
C ILE A 638 -19.81 -14.38 10.37
N LEU A 639 -20.78 -15.30 10.42
CA LEU A 639 -22.12 -15.08 9.90
C LEU A 639 -22.86 -13.98 10.69
N GLY A 640 -22.76 -13.96 12.01
CA GLY A 640 -23.37 -12.97 12.88
C GLY A 640 -22.85 -11.54 12.68
N THR A 641 -21.62 -11.36 12.20
CA THR A 641 -21.03 -10.05 11.88
C THR A 641 -21.34 -9.59 10.45
N THR A 642 -21.83 -10.45 9.56
CA THR A 642 -22.20 -10.08 8.17
C THR A 642 -23.19 -8.91 8.03
N PRO A 643 -24.20 -8.73 8.90
CA PRO A 643 -25.12 -7.60 8.79
C PRO A 643 -24.43 -6.24 8.91
N ILE A 644 -23.31 -6.14 9.64
CA ILE A 644 -22.51 -4.91 9.76
C ILE A 644 -21.95 -4.51 8.40
N TYR A 645 -21.38 -5.46 7.66
CA TYR A 645 -20.84 -5.21 6.33
C TYR A 645 -21.93 -4.91 5.30
N TYR A 646 -23.13 -5.47 5.49
CA TYR A 646 -24.29 -5.13 4.67
C TYR A 646 -24.77 -3.68 4.87
N VAL A 647 -24.80 -3.20 6.12
CA VAL A 647 -25.09 -1.78 6.40
C VAL A 647 -23.97 -0.88 5.89
N LEU A 648 -22.71 -1.28 6.05
CA LEU A 648 -21.56 -0.59 5.47
C LEU A 648 -21.70 -0.43 3.96
N TRP A 649 -22.13 -1.50 3.25
CA TRP A 649 -22.41 -1.42 1.83
C TRP A 649 -23.56 -0.45 1.51
N GLY A 650 -24.67 -0.54 2.23
CA GLY A 650 -25.81 0.37 2.04
C GLY A 650 -25.42 1.84 2.14
N VAL A 651 -24.65 2.16 3.17
CA VAL A 651 -24.17 3.52 3.45
C VAL A 651 -23.15 3.97 2.41
N LEU A 652 -22.14 3.15 2.10
CA LEU A 652 -21.10 3.53 1.15
C LEU A 652 -21.63 3.59 -0.29
N TRP A 653 -22.53 2.68 -0.68
CA TRP A 653 -23.02 2.54 -2.05
C TRP A 653 -24.26 3.39 -2.34
N LYS A 654 -25.30 3.26 -1.51
CA LYS A 654 -26.60 3.92 -1.71
C LYS A 654 -26.76 5.19 -0.86
N SER A 655 -25.84 5.46 0.06
CA SER A 655 -25.98 6.52 1.06
C SER A 655 -27.24 6.36 1.91
N THR A 656 -27.69 5.11 2.09
CA THR A 656 -28.87 4.76 2.90
C THR A 656 -28.52 3.69 3.91
N VAL A 657 -29.10 3.82 5.10
CA VAL A 657 -28.98 2.80 6.15
C VAL A 657 -29.99 1.70 5.84
N LEU A 658 -29.51 0.53 5.41
CA LEU A 658 -30.35 -0.58 4.94
C LEU A 658 -30.98 -1.43 6.05
N LEU A 659 -30.39 -1.44 7.25
CA LEU A 659 -30.90 -2.13 8.43
C LEU A 659 -30.95 -1.16 9.62
N PRO A 660 -31.84 -1.39 10.60
CA PRO A 660 -31.96 -0.50 11.76
C PRO A 660 -30.62 -0.27 12.47
N GLU A 661 -30.33 0.98 12.83
CA GLU A 661 -29.10 1.38 13.53
C GLU A 661 -28.78 0.52 14.78
N PRO A 662 -29.76 0.12 15.63
CA PRO A 662 -29.51 -0.72 16.79
C PRO A 662 -28.86 -2.07 16.47
N VAL A 663 -29.08 -2.61 15.26
CA VAL A 663 -28.51 -3.89 14.82
C VAL A 663 -26.98 -3.79 14.74
N VAL A 664 -26.44 -2.70 14.17
CA VAL A 664 -24.98 -2.53 14.05
C VAL A 664 -24.34 -2.31 15.42
N VAL A 665 -25.01 -1.59 16.32
CA VAL A 665 -24.55 -1.35 17.69
C VAL A 665 -24.54 -2.65 18.51
N PHE A 666 -25.56 -3.48 18.35
CA PHE A 666 -25.68 -4.76 19.07
C PHE A 666 -24.70 -5.82 18.56
N LEU A 667 -24.34 -5.80 17.27
CA LEU A 667 -23.43 -6.77 16.66
C LEU A 667 -21.95 -6.36 16.78
N LEU A 668 -21.64 -5.10 17.14
CA LEU A 668 -20.26 -4.62 17.35
C LEU A 668 -19.45 -5.52 18.31
N PRO A 669 -19.98 -5.93 19.49
CA PRO A 669 -19.29 -6.85 20.40
C PRO A 669 -18.98 -8.23 19.79
N LEU A 670 -19.71 -8.66 18.77
CA LEU A 670 -19.43 -9.93 18.08
C LEU A 670 -18.15 -9.87 17.24
N ASN A 671 -17.73 -8.69 16.76
CA ASN A 671 -16.40 -8.55 16.15
C ASN A 671 -15.30 -8.73 17.17
N VAL A 672 -15.52 -8.23 18.39
CA VAL A 672 -14.61 -8.53 19.50
C VAL A 672 -14.60 -10.03 19.70
N ALA A 673 -15.74 -10.71 19.89
CA ALA A 673 -15.81 -12.18 19.98
C ALA A 673 -15.10 -12.89 18.79
N MET A 674 -15.20 -12.38 17.57
CA MET A 674 -14.55 -12.99 16.41
C MET A 674 -13.01 -12.88 16.44
N LEU A 675 -12.44 -11.80 16.97
CA LEU A 675 -10.99 -11.73 17.26
C LEU A 675 -10.53 -12.84 18.22
N LEU A 676 -11.44 -13.32 19.05
CA LEU A 676 -11.18 -14.15 20.21
C LEU A 676 -11.34 -15.64 19.89
N TYR A 677 -12.31 -15.97 19.06
CA TYR A 677 -12.56 -17.36 18.64
C TYR A 677 -11.95 -17.71 17.28
N GLY A 678 -11.56 -16.70 16.49
CA GLY A 678 -10.98 -16.90 15.16
C GLY A 678 -9.74 -17.79 15.17
N SER A 679 -9.70 -18.79 14.29
CA SER A 679 -8.56 -19.70 14.12
C SER A 679 -7.57 -19.23 13.05
N SER A 680 -7.99 -18.29 12.20
CA SER A 680 -7.23 -17.86 11.03
C SER A 680 -6.95 -16.34 11.04
N TRP A 681 -5.85 -15.96 10.37
CA TRP A 681 -5.49 -14.54 10.18
C TRP A 681 -6.60 -13.75 9.46
N THR A 682 -7.30 -14.39 8.52
CA THR A 682 -8.42 -13.78 7.79
C THR A 682 -9.58 -13.47 8.73
N CYS A 683 -9.86 -14.34 9.68
CA CYS A 683 -10.88 -14.14 10.71
C CYS A 683 -10.52 -12.95 11.63
N TRP A 684 -9.26 -12.87 12.08
CA TRP A 684 -8.81 -11.73 12.87
C TRP A 684 -8.85 -10.40 12.09
N THR A 685 -8.42 -10.43 10.83
CA THR A 685 -8.44 -9.25 9.95
C THR A 685 -9.87 -8.80 9.68
N LEU A 686 -10.78 -9.73 9.40
CA LEU A 686 -12.20 -9.48 9.22
C LEU A 686 -12.79 -8.80 10.46
N ALA A 687 -12.41 -9.25 11.65
CA ALA A 687 -12.90 -8.73 12.92
C ALA A 687 -12.41 -7.30 13.20
N PHE A 688 -11.14 -6.97 12.89
CA PHE A 688 -10.65 -5.59 12.91
C PHE A 688 -11.40 -4.69 11.91
N VAL A 689 -11.68 -5.20 10.70
CA VAL A 689 -12.45 -4.48 9.69
C VAL A 689 -13.90 -4.27 10.14
N GLY A 690 -14.51 -5.27 10.79
CA GLY A 690 -15.86 -5.18 11.36
C GLY A 690 -15.96 -4.17 12.50
N ALA A 691 -15.00 -4.18 13.42
CA ALA A 691 -14.93 -3.21 14.51
C ALA A 691 -14.73 -1.78 13.98
N SER A 692 -13.76 -1.58 13.09
CA SER A 692 -13.47 -0.26 12.51
C SER A 692 -14.63 0.29 11.67
N SER A 693 -15.28 -0.55 10.85
CA SER A 693 -16.44 -0.16 10.05
C SER A 693 -17.65 0.20 10.92
N SER A 694 -17.91 -0.56 11.98
CA SER A 694 -18.98 -0.25 12.95
C SER A 694 -18.74 1.09 13.64
N ILE A 695 -17.52 1.35 14.13
CA ILE A 695 -17.16 2.62 14.77
C ILE A 695 -17.28 3.78 13.79
N TRP A 696 -16.89 3.58 12.52
CA TRP A 696 -17.05 4.58 11.47
C TRP A 696 -18.53 4.88 11.17
N LEU A 697 -19.38 3.85 11.02
CA LEU A 697 -20.82 3.99 10.80
C LEU A 697 -21.50 4.76 11.94
N MET A 698 -21.15 4.42 13.18
CA MET A 698 -21.67 5.08 14.37
C MET A 698 -21.19 6.53 14.52
N SER A 699 -19.99 6.86 14.06
CA SER A 699 -19.45 8.22 14.18
C SER A 699 -19.88 9.18 13.06
N THR A 700 -20.30 8.66 11.90
CA THR A 700 -20.50 9.50 10.71
C THR A 700 -21.90 9.44 10.10
N GLN A 701 -22.69 8.38 10.32
CA GLN A 701 -23.89 8.10 9.51
C GLN A 701 -25.16 7.92 10.33
N PHE A 702 -25.07 7.24 11.48
CA PHE A 702 -26.20 7.19 12.40
C PHE A 702 -26.38 8.58 13.01
N LYS A 703 -27.48 9.26 12.67
CA LYS A 703 -27.85 10.55 13.26
C LYS A 703 -28.31 10.29 14.69
N LEU A 704 -27.32 10.24 15.53
CA LEU A 704 -27.40 9.82 16.90
C LEU A 704 -28.00 10.95 17.75
N ILE A 705 -29.34 11.11 17.71
CA ILE A 705 -30.03 12.14 18.51
C ILE A 705 -29.76 11.85 20.00
N PRO A 706 -29.16 12.78 20.76
CA PRO A 706 -28.87 12.58 22.16
C PRO A 706 -30.17 12.35 22.94
N TYR A 707 -30.14 11.46 23.94
CA TYR A 707 -31.32 11.08 24.72
C TYR A 707 -31.97 12.29 25.43
N SER A 708 -31.21 13.36 25.68
CA SER A 708 -31.71 14.63 26.22
C SER A 708 -32.62 15.41 25.27
N GLU A 709 -32.53 15.18 23.96
CA GLU A 709 -33.32 15.84 22.90
C GLU A 709 -34.55 15.02 22.46
N LYS A 710 -34.79 13.84 23.05
CA LYS A 710 -36.00 13.03 22.84
C LYS A 710 -37.16 13.36 23.80
N LYS A 711 -37.11 14.51 24.49
CA LYS A 711 -38.23 15.03 25.28
C LYS A 711 -39.08 15.99 24.49
#